data_AF-A0A2X2CWP9-F1
#
_entry.id   AF-A0A2X2CWP9-F1
#
_cell.length_a   1.000
_cell.length_b   1.000
_cell.length_c   1.000
_cell.angle_alpha   90.00
_cell.angle_beta   90.00
_cell.angle_gamma   90.00
#
_symmetry.space_group_name_H-M   'P 1'
#
loop_
_entity.id
_entity.type
_entity.pdbx_description
1 polymer ?
#
loop_
_entity_poly.entity_id
_entity_poly.type
_entity_poly.pdbx_seq_one_letter_code
_entity_poly.pdbx_strand_id
1 'polypeptide(L)'
;MDKLHRLSGAWPYLIAIFLNAFVDLGHKIIIQNTVFKIYDGSTQIVLTALVNGLMLLPFILLFSPSGYVADTFRKLSVMRLSAWAAVGITGLITWSYYAGWFWLAFAMTLLLAVQATFYSPAKYGYIKTLFGKARLAEANGLVQAVSIVAILAGTFVFTALFEGSLSAESKTADEMLRDIAPLGWLLVINSVIELALLYCLPGKEVPASSRPFNWQDYIHGRAAVANLQTVKAQSVIRLAIVGLATFWSVGQVMLAAFPSYAKDSLGVSNTLVVQGILACSGIGIALGSALASSLSRNRIETGLVPLGALGIAVGLGGLLLLDSPLSHALNFVFIGVMGGLFIVPLNALIQFHAPEKELGTVLAASNWIQNLSMLGFLILTAVFALLGVDSRYLLGLIALVALIGGAYTVGKLPQSLVRFLLSFFMTRHYKVEVHGLQNLPAQGGVLLLGNHISWVDWAIVQIACPRPVRFVMLKDIYNLWFMRWFFKSLGCIPIQPGAGAAQALEQVAELLNAGEVVCLFPEGAISRNGQLGEFRKGYERACEKANADVLIVPFYLRGLWGSQFSRSSSKLKELRDSPLHRSVVVAFGKTLPKDTPADVLKRRIFDQTIRSWQIYMEDLPTLADAWIETVKRRSGQLTIADSLGKPMKAAQALAASSAMARRITKLSPEQNVGLLLPTSAGGVLANMATLLAGKTLVNLNYTASQEALRSALEQAGIQTVYSSKRFVEKLEQRGLPVKAVLEGRRVVYLEDMRQEFSKTELAATWLAIRLLPVWMLRPLLSRAHNPEATAAILFSSGSEGAPKGVMLSHRNIMANLKQTSDVLNTENDDVVMASLPLFHAFGLTVTQFLPLIEGLPMVCHADPTDVMGIAKAVTTYRATIMCGTSTFLRLFTRNRKVHPLMLDSLRIIVAGAEKLSDDVRESFKLKFNKEIYEGYGATETAPVASVNLPDAIDVAYMQVQCGGKQGTVGMPLPGTSLKIVDPESFEELPTGQEGMILIGGPQVMQGYLNNPAKTASAIHELDGVRWYVTGDKGRLDEDGFLTIVDRYSRFAKIGGEMVSLGSVEQALIKLIDNPEIEVMAVNVPDAKKGERIVILHEQPLDTGALEKRMLEAGYNPLMVPSTWIHVDALPKLGSGKADIASAKKLALTSAVEASASE
;
A
#
# COMPACT_ATOMS: atom_id res chain seq x y z
N MET A 1 13.98 10.94 0.04
CA MET A 1 14.28 11.76 1.24
C MET A 1 15.68 11.45 1.73
N ASP A 2 16.50 12.46 2.02
CA ASP A 2 17.92 12.30 2.36
C ASP A 2 18.20 11.74 3.77
N LYS A 3 19.30 10.99 3.90
CA LYS A 3 19.80 10.46 5.18
C LYS A 3 20.19 11.61 6.12
N LEU A 4 19.99 11.44 7.43
CA LEU A 4 20.10 12.49 8.46
C LEU A 4 21.47 13.21 8.46
N HIS A 5 22.55 12.47 8.18
CA HIS A 5 23.92 12.97 8.08
C HIS A 5 24.22 13.83 6.84
N ARG A 6 23.28 13.93 5.88
CA ARG A 6 23.40 14.81 4.71
C ARG A 6 22.87 16.22 4.95
N LEU A 7 22.26 16.47 6.12
CA LEU A 7 21.81 17.80 6.50
C LEU A 7 23.02 18.70 6.84
N SER A 8 23.00 19.94 6.34
CA SER A 8 24.02 20.93 6.64
C SER A 8 24.11 21.19 8.16
N GLY A 9 25.30 21.03 8.74
CA GLY A 9 25.54 21.19 10.18
C GLY A 9 25.39 19.91 11.03
N ALA A 10 24.94 18.77 10.47
CA ALA A 10 24.77 17.53 11.23
C ALA A 10 26.09 16.96 11.77
N TRP A 11 27.12 16.83 10.93
CA TRP A 11 28.44 16.33 11.34
C TRP A 11 29.16 17.24 12.33
N PRO A 12 29.26 18.57 12.09
CA PRO A 12 29.84 19.48 13.08
C PRO A 12 29.17 19.38 14.45
N TYR A 13 27.84 19.24 14.49
CA TYR A 13 27.10 19.09 15.75
C TYR A 13 27.43 17.78 16.48
N LEU A 14 27.43 16.65 15.76
CA LEU A 14 27.74 15.34 16.36
C LEU A 14 29.18 15.25 16.86
N ILE A 15 30.15 15.78 16.10
CA ILE A 15 31.56 15.80 16.52
C ILE A 15 31.72 16.73 17.72
N ALA A 16 31.07 17.90 17.75
CA ALA A 16 31.10 18.78 18.92
C ALA A 16 30.58 18.09 20.19
N ILE A 17 29.48 17.34 20.09
CA ILE A 17 28.95 16.55 21.22
C ILE A 17 29.93 15.47 21.67
N PHE A 18 30.57 14.77 20.73
CA PHE A 18 31.59 13.78 21.05
C PHE A 18 32.73 14.42 21.85
N LEU A 19 33.27 15.54 21.35
CA LEU A 19 34.39 16.24 21.98
C LEU A 19 34.03 16.76 23.37
N ASN A 20 32.85 17.35 23.54
CA ASN A 20 32.37 17.81 24.84
C ASN A 20 32.35 16.67 25.87
N ALA A 21 31.69 15.55 25.55
CA ALA A 21 31.61 14.40 26.46
C ALA A 21 32.98 13.73 26.71
N PHE A 22 33.86 13.73 25.71
CA PHE A 22 35.21 13.18 25.80
C PHE A 22 36.11 14.02 26.74
N VAL A 23 36.02 15.35 26.67
CA VAL A 23 36.75 16.29 27.53
C VAL A 23 36.24 16.25 28.97
N ASP A 24 34.91 16.33 29.17
CA ASP A 24 34.28 16.31 30.49
C ASP A 24 34.68 15.07 31.29
N LEU A 25 34.75 13.92 30.61
CA LEU A 25 35.15 12.68 31.22
C LEU A 25 36.67 12.53 31.36
N GLY A 26 37.44 13.05 30.42
CA GLY A 26 38.90 12.91 30.43
C GLY A 26 39.55 13.49 31.68
N HIS A 27 39.19 14.72 32.05
CA HIS A 27 39.68 15.33 33.29
C HIS A 27 39.23 14.56 34.53
N LYS A 28 37.96 14.14 34.58
CA LYS A 28 37.42 13.34 35.69
C LYS A 28 38.23 12.06 35.90
N ILE A 29 38.52 11.33 34.83
CA ILE A 29 39.26 10.06 34.87
C ILE A 29 40.70 10.29 35.34
N ILE A 30 41.35 11.36 34.88
CA ILE A 30 42.69 11.73 35.36
C ILE A 30 42.68 11.94 36.88
N ILE A 31 41.78 12.79 37.39
CA ILE A 31 41.69 13.06 38.84
C ILE A 31 41.32 11.80 39.62
N GLN A 32 40.39 11.00 39.12
CA GLN A 32 39.96 9.77 39.76
C GLN A 32 41.10 8.73 39.83
N ASN A 33 41.89 8.60 38.76
CA ASN A 33 43.04 7.69 38.74
C ASN A 33 44.19 8.20 39.64
N THR A 34 44.43 9.51 39.71
CA THR A 34 45.39 10.11 40.67
C THR A 34 44.96 9.86 42.11
N VAL A 35 43.67 10.05 42.44
CA VAL A 35 43.14 9.72 43.77
C VAL A 35 43.31 8.24 44.07
N PHE A 36 43.05 7.37 43.09
CA PHE A 36 43.12 5.92 43.25
C PHE A 36 44.54 5.40 43.49
N LYS A 37 45.58 6.02 42.91
CA LYS A 37 46.98 5.57 43.04
C LYS A 37 47.71 6.11 44.28
N ILE A 38 47.32 7.28 44.79
CA ILE A 38 48.04 7.96 45.89
C ILE A 38 47.42 7.71 47.25
N TYR A 39 46.09 7.62 47.32
CA TYR A 39 45.38 7.52 48.58
C TYR A 39 44.85 6.10 48.77
N ASP A 40 45.04 5.56 49.98
CA ASP A 40 44.54 4.25 50.38
C ASP A 40 43.41 4.36 51.42
N GLY A 41 42.63 3.28 51.57
CA GLY A 41 41.65 3.13 52.64
C GLY A 41 40.48 4.11 52.58
N SER A 42 40.06 4.65 53.72
CA SER A 42 38.88 5.51 53.83
C SER A 42 39.00 6.84 53.06
N THR A 43 40.20 7.40 52.95
CA THR A 43 40.44 8.68 52.27
C THR A 43 40.20 8.58 50.77
N GLN A 44 40.63 7.48 50.14
CA GLN A 44 40.39 7.18 48.73
C GLN A 44 38.89 7.10 48.40
N ILE A 45 38.13 6.41 49.26
CA ILE A 45 36.68 6.23 49.10
C ILE A 45 35.97 7.58 49.18
N VAL A 46 36.32 8.41 50.17
CA VAL A 46 35.73 9.73 50.36
C VAL A 46 36.06 10.66 49.19
N LEU A 47 37.32 10.72 48.75
CA LEU A 47 37.73 11.57 47.62
C LEU A 47 37.09 11.11 46.30
N THR A 48 36.98 9.81 46.06
CA THR A 48 36.29 9.26 44.87
C THR A 48 34.79 9.57 44.89
N ALA A 49 34.15 9.48 46.06
CA ALA A 49 32.76 9.88 46.24
C ALA A 49 32.57 11.39 46.03
N LEU A 50 33.51 12.21 46.51
CA LEU A 50 33.50 13.66 46.31
C LEU A 50 33.66 14.04 44.84
N VAL A 51 34.58 13.42 44.08
CA VAL A 51 34.70 13.66 42.62
C VAL A 51 33.38 13.38 41.90
N ASN A 52 32.71 12.27 42.23
CA ASN A 52 31.40 11.96 41.65
C ASN A 52 30.31 12.94 42.10
N GLY A 53 30.33 13.36 43.38
CA GLY A 53 29.41 14.36 43.92
C GLY A 53 29.57 15.75 43.29
N LEU A 54 30.81 16.21 43.10
CA LEU A 54 31.13 17.50 42.46
C LEU A 54 30.64 17.57 41.01
N MET A 55 30.56 16.44 40.31
CA MET A 55 30.01 16.37 38.96
C MET A 55 28.48 16.47 38.92
N LEU A 56 27.77 15.99 39.95
CA LEU A 56 26.30 15.97 40.01
C LEU A 56 25.72 17.24 40.63
N LEU A 57 26.45 17.85 41.58
CA LEU A 57 25.96 18.96 42.39
C LEU A 57 25.55 20.19 41.56
N PRO A 58 26.30 20.63 40.52
CA PRO A 58 25.89 21.77 39.70
C PRO A 58 24.55 21.55 38.98
N PHE A 59 24.27 20.33 38.50
CA PHE A 59 22.99 20.00 37.86
C PHE A 59 21.80 20.07 38.83
N ILE A 60 22.05 19.88 40.14
CA ILE A 60 21.04 20.00 41.19
C ILE A 60 20.82 21.46 41.59
N LEU A 61 21.92 22.20 41.83
CA LEU A 61 21.85 23.57 42.33
C LEU A 61 21.42 24.55 41.22
N LEU A 62 22.04 24.50 40.04
CA LEU A 62 21.89 25.51 38.99
C LEU A 62 20.79 25.20 37.97
N PHE A 63 19.81 24.36 38.29
CA PHE A 63 18.81 23.92 37.30
C PHE A 63 17.90 25.06 36.81
N SER A 64 17.47 25.96 37.71
CA SER A 64 16.57 27.06 37.34
C SER A 64 17.30 28.14 36.51
N PRO A 65 18.54 28.56 36.86
CA PRO A 65 19.36 29.41 36.00
C PRO A 65 19.67 28.80 34.63
N SER A 66 20.02 27.51 34.57
CA SER A 66 20.38 26.86 33.30
C SER A 66 19.18 26.71 32.34
N GLY A 67 18.00 26.36 32.88
CA GLY A 67 16.76 26.34 32.12
C GLY A 67 16.38 27.71 31.56
N TYR A 68 16.47 28.75 32.41
CA TYR A 68 16.22 30.13 32.00
C TYR A 68 17.17 30.62 30.90
N VAL A 69 18.48 30.41 31.06
CA VAL A 69 19.49 30.81 30.06
C VAL A 69 19.24 30.11 28.73
N ALA A 70 18.91 28.82 28.77
CA ALA A 70 18.60 28.07 27.57
C ALA A 70 17.35 28.61 26.85
N ASP A 71 16.30 29.04 27.55
CA ASP A 71 15.07 29.54 26.92
C ASP A 71 15.10 31.03 26.52
N THR A 72 15.96 31.81 27.17
CA THR A 72 16.09 33.25 26.93
C THR A 72 17.03 33.55 25.76
N PHE A 73 18.17 32.86 25.67
CA PHE A 73 19.17 33.07 24.64
C PHE A 73 19.09 32.01 23.53
N ARG A 74 19.62 32.32 22.35
CA ARG A 74 19.75 31.32 21.27
C ARG A 74 20.55 30.12 21.78
N LYS A 75 20.05 28.90 21.55
CA LYS A 75 20.65 27.65 22.05
C LYS A 75 22.10 27.55 21.58
N LEU A 76 22.36 27.92 20.32
CA LEU A 76 23.70 27.94 19.75
C LEU A 76 24.64 28.95 20.42
N SER A 77 24.15 30.11 20.86
CA SER A 77 24.94 31.09 21.60
C SER A 77 25.33 30.58 22.98
N VAL A 78 24.41 29.90 23.67
CA VAL A 78 24.67 29.27 24.98
C VAL A 78 25.72 28.17 24.84
N MET A 79 25.63 27.33 23.81
CA MET A 79 26.63 26.30 23.52
C MET A 79 28.01 26.90 23.24
N ARG A 80 28.10 27.96 22.42
CA ARG A 80 29.38 28.64 22.11
C ARG A 80 30.02 29.28 23.33
N LEU A 81 29.25 29.97 24.17
CA LEU A 81 29.75 30.57 25.40
C LEU A 81 30.26 29.49 26.36
N SER A 82 29.53 28.39 26.48
CA SER A 82 29.92 27.25 27.29
C SER A 82 31.18 26.55 26.76
N ALA A 83 31.38 26.49 25.44
CA ALA A 83 32.62 25.96 24.84
C ALA A 83 33.82 26.90 25.06
N TRP A 84 33.64 28.22 24.99
CA TRP A 84 34.67 29.18 25.39
C TRP A 84 35.06 29.02 26.85
N ALA A 85 34.09 28.84 27.75
CA ALA A 85 34.34 28.54 29.15
C ALA A 85 35.12 27.22 29.30
N ALA A 86 34.78 26.17 28.54
CA ALA A 86 35.52 24.90 28.56
C ALA A 86 36.99 25.06 28.11
N VAL A 87 37.28 25.85 27.08
CA VAL A 87 38.67 26.16 26.67
C VAL A 87 39.44 26.86 27.79
N GLY A 88 38.83 27.85 28.45
CA GLY A 88 39.45 28.53 29.59
C GLY A 88 39.70 27.59 30.79
N ILE A 89 38.70 26.80 31.15
CA ILE A 89 38.77 25.83 32.27
C ILE A 89 39.83 24.75 31.97
N THR A 90 39.85 24.19 30.76
CA THR A 90 40.86 23.18 30.37
C THR A 90 42.27 23.77 30.28
N GLY A 91 42.41 25.04 29.92
CA GLY A 91 43.69 25.76 30.01
C GLY A 91 44.18 25.89 31.45
N LEU A 92 43.29 26.25 32.38
CA LEU A 92 43.59 26.32 33.82
C LEU A 92 43.91 24.93 34.41
N ILE A 93 43.17 23.89 34.00
CA ILE A 93 43.47 22.49 34.36
C ILE A 93 44.89 22.13 33.89
N THR A 94 45.22 22.40 32.63
CA THR A 94 46.55 22.12 32.07
C THR A 94 47.64 22.84 32.84
N TRP A 95 47.43 24.12 33.16
CA TRP A 95 48.38 24.88 33.97
C TRP A 95 48.54 24.28 35.38
N SER A 96 47.44 23.88 36.03
CA SER A 96 47.48 23.23 37.34
C SER A 96 48.23 21.90 37.32
N TYR A 97 48.20 21.16 36.20
CA TYR A 97 48.97 19.93 36.05
C TYR A 97 50.47 20.21 36.00
N TYR A 98 50.92 21.18 35.20
CA TYR A 98 52.34 21.59 35.14
C TYR A 98 52.84 22.17 36.46
N ALA A 99 52.01 22.90 37.20
CA ALA A 99 52.35 23.43 38.51
C ALA A 99 52.41 22.34 39.60
N GLY A 100 51.75 21.19 39.39
CA GLY A 100 51.54 20.15 40.41
C GLY A 100 50.57 20.59 41.49
N TRP A 101 49.49 21.31 41.14
CA TRP A 101 48.49 21.80 42.09
C TRP A 101 47.26 20.89 42.14
N PHE A 102 47.37 19.77 42.86
CA PHE A 102 46.30 18.75 42.88
C PHE A 102 44.94 19.30 43.32
N TRP A 103 44.88 20.06 44.40
CA TRP A 103 43.59 20.58 44.91
C TRP A 103 42.95 21.60 43.97
N LEU A 104 43.75 22.37 43.23
CA LEU A 104 43.21 23.27 42.20
C LEU A 104 42.63 22.45 41.05
N ALA A 105 43.37 21.45 40.55
CA ALA A 105 42.89 20.54 39.52
C ALA A 105 41.62 19.79 39.96
N PHE A 106 41.57 19.35 41.21
CA PHE A 106 40.40 18.72 41.83
C PHE A 106 39.21 19.68 41.85
N ALA A 107 39.40 20.95 42.23
CA ALA A 107 38.36 21.97 42.22
C ALA A 107 37.87 22.32 40.80
N MET A 108 38.72 22.21 39.78
CA MET A 108 38.31 22.43 38.38
C MET A 108 37.27 21.42 37.89
N THR A 109 37.16 20.23 38.50
CA THR A 109 36.07 19.28 38.21
C THR A 109 34.68 19.89 38.43
N LEU A 110 34.52 20.71 39.47
CA LEU A 110 33.28 21.41 39.77
C LEU A 110 32.98 22.47 38.72
N LEU A 111 33.99 23.25 38.28
CA LEU A 111 33.78 24.29 37.27
C LEU A 111 33.43 23.71 35.90
N LEU A 112 34.04 22.58 35.53
CA LEU A 112 33.70 21.86 34.31
C LEU A 112 32.25 21.35 34.37
N ALA A 113 31.80 20.82 35.51
CA ALA A 113 30.42 20.41 35.72
C ALA A 113 29.41 21.58 35.72
N VAL A 114 29.80 22.77 36.21
CA VAL A 114 29.00 24.00 36.09
C VAL A 114 28.80 24.34 34.62
N GLN A 115 29.86 24.32 33.81
CA GLN A 115 29.76 24.56 32.36
C GLN A 115 28.83 23.54 31.69
N ALA A 116 28.97 22.25 32.00
CA ALA A 116 28.14 21.18 31.43
C ALA A 116 26.66 21.33 31.77
N THR A 117 26.34 21.92 32.94
CA THR A 117 24.97 22.20 33.38
C THR A 117 24.26 23.20 32.48
N PHE A 118 24.95 24.23 31.98
CA PHE A 118 24.40 25.18 31.01
C PHE A 118 24.40 24.64 29.58
N TYR A 119 25.40 23.82 29.23
CA TYR A 119 25.52 23.22 27.91
C TYR A 119 24.40 22.19 27.63
N SER A 120 24.04 21.36 28.61
CA SER A 120 23.14 20.21 28.40
C SER A 120 21.72 20.57 27.92
N PRO A 121 20.97 21.50 28.55
CA PRO A 121 19.65 21.92 28.05
C PRO A 121 19.71 22.59 26.67
N ALA A 122 20.80 23.32 26.37
CA ALA A 122 21.02 23.93 25.07
C ALA A 122 21.30 22.88 23.98
N LYS A 123 22.17 21.90 24.29
CA LYS A 123 22.50 20.76 23.42
C LYS A 123 21.24 20.02 22.98
N TYR A 124 20.43 19.54 23.93
CA TYR A 124 19.22 18.77 23.61
C TYR A 124 18.10 19.65 23.00
N GLY A 125 18.03 20.93 23.35
CA GLY A 125 17.11 21.88 22.73
C GLY A 125 17.41 22.11 21.24
N TYR A 126 18.69 22.20 20.88
CA TYR A 126 19.14 22.48 19.51
C TYR A 126 18.83 21.33 18.51
N ILE A 127 18.64 20.10 19.00
CA ILE A 127 18.22 18.94 18.16
C ILE A 127 16.94 19.27 17.40
N LYS A 128 15.97 19.89 18.07
CA LYS A 128 14.67 20.26 17.49
C LYS A 128 14.83 21.32 16.39
N THR A 129 15.74 22.27 16.58
CA THR A 129 16.08 23.31 15.59
C THR A 129 16.78 22.71 14.36
N LEU A 130 17.78 21.86 14.56
CA LEU A 130 18.63 21.35 13.49
C LEU A 130 17.95 20.25 12.65
N PHE A 131 17.22 19.34 13.28
CA PHE A 131 16.67 18.14 12.62
C PHE A 131 15.14 18.18 12.44
N GLY A 132 14.45 19.13 13.07
CA GLY A 132 13.00 19.30 12.99
C GLY A 132 12.19 18.29 13.83
N LYS A 133 10.90 18.59 14.02
CA LYS A 133 9.99 17.78 14.87
C LYS A 133 9.83 16.33 14.38
N ALA A 134 9.86 16.10 13.07
CA ALA A 134 9.63 14.78 12.47
C ALA A 134 10.77 13.78 12.72
N ARG A 135 11.99 14.25 13.03
CA ARG A 135 13.20 13.41 13.15
C ARG A 135 13.81 13.41 14.56
N LEU A 136 13.05 13.85 15.56
CA LEU A 136 13.53 13.97 16.94
C LEU A 136 14.06 12.64 17.49
N ALA A 137 13.33 11.54 17.33
CA ALA A 137 13.79 10.23 17.82
C ALA A 137 15.04 9.73 17.09
N GLU A 138 15.09 9.89 15.76
CA GLU A 138 16.26 9.53 14.95
C GLU A 138 17.52 10.31 15.40
N ALA A 139 17.38 11.62 15.61
CA ALA A 139 18.47 12.48 16.05
C ALA A 139 18.89 12.24 17.52
N ASN A 140 17.94 12.07 18.45
CA ASN A 140 18.26 11.74 19.84
C ASN A 140 19.00 10.41 19.95
N GLY A 141 18.64 9.40 19.14
CA GLY A 141 19.36 8.12 19.12
C GLY A 141 20.81 8.25 18.66
N LEU A 142 21.07 9.10 17.66
CA LEU A 142 22.42 9.35 17.18
C LEU A 142 23.26 10.14 18.20
N VAL A 143 22.69 11.22 18.76
CA VAL A 143 23.34 12.03 19.81
C VAL A 143 23.68 11.18 21.03
N GLN A 144 22.77 10.30 21.44
CA GLN A 144 22.98 9.41 22.57
C GLN A 144 24.08 8.38 22.29
N ALA A 145 24.05 7.74 21.11
CA ALA A 145 25.08 6.77 20.72
C ALA A 145 26.48 7.43 20.70
N VAL A 146 26.59 8.62 20.10
CA VAL A 146 27.85 9.38 20.05
C VAL A 146 28.34 9.76 21.44
N SER A 147 27.45 10.21 22.32
CA SER A 147 27.81 10.58 23.70
C SER A 147 28.34 9.38 24.49
N ILE A 148 27.73 8.20 24.34
CA ILE A 148 28.18 6.98 25.02
C ILE A 148 29.50 6.46 24.46
N VAL A 149 29.69 6.51 23.14
CA VAL A 149 30.98 6.18 22.52
C VAL A 149 32.07 7.14 22.99
N ALA A 150 31.78 8.44 23.10
CA ALA A 150 32.70 9.42 23.65
C ALA A 150 33.07 9.13 25.11
N ILE A 151 32.09 8.72 25.93
CA ILE A 151 32.33 8.34 27.33
C ILE A 151 33.24 7.11 27.39
N LEU A 152 32.94 6.04 26.66
CA LEU A 152 33.78 4.83 26.68
C LEU A 152 35.19 5.11 26.15
N ALA A 153 35.30 5.86 25.05
CA ALA A 153 36.58 6.26 24.47
C ALA A 153 37.37 7.14 25.44
N GLY A 154 36.73 8.10 26.11
CA GLY A 154 37.34 8.97 27.10
C GLY A 154 37.89 8.18 28.28
N THR A 155 37.09 7.29 28.88
CA THR A 155 37.57 6.41 29.96
C THR A 155 38.78 5.60 29.53
N PHE A 156 38.74 4.96 28.36
CA PHE A 156 39.83 4.12 27.89
C PHE A 156 41.09 4.92 27.54
N VAL A 157 40.98 5.94 26.69
CA VAL A 157 42.10 6.72 26.18
C VAL A 157 42.82 7.45 27.31
N PHE A 158 42.08 8.15 28.18
CA PHE A 158 42.70 8.89 29.28
C PHE A 158 43.29 7.96 30.33
N THR A 159 42.71 6.79 30.59
CA THR A 159 43.33 5.79 31.49
C THR A 159 44.61 5.21 30.88
N ALA A 160 44.60 4.83 29.61
CA ALA A 160 45.77 4.26 28.94
C ALA A 160 46.93 5.26 28.83
N LEU A 161 46.61 6.51 28.46
CA LEU A 161 47.61 7.57 28.38
C LEU A 161 48.12 7.98 29.77
N PHE A 162 47.26 7.98 30.80
CA PHE A 162 47.66 8.21 32.18
C PHE A 162 48.67 7.15 32.66
N GLU A 163 48.37 5.86 32.46
CA GLU A 163 49.27 4.76 32.82
C GLU A 163 50.59 4.81 32.04
N GLY A 164 50.55 5.10 30.74
CA GLY A 164 51.74 5.16 29.89
C GLY A 164 52.65 6.38 30.13
N SER A 165 52.13 7.43 30.77
CA SER A 165 52.88 8.68 31.01
C SER A 165 53.44 8.78 32.44
N LEU A 166 53.15 7.81 33.31
CA LEU A 166 53.60 7.81 34.71
C LEU A 166 55.04 7.33 34.85
N SER A 167 55.85 8.06 35.63
CA SER A 167 57.17 7.60 36.07
C SER A 167 57.06 6.57 37.18
N ALA A 168 57.98 5.60 37.23
CA ALA A 168 58.06 4.60 38.31
C ALA A 168 58.44 5.20 39.69
N GLU A 169 58.89 6.46 39.73
CA GLU A 169 59.40 7.12 40.94
C GLU A 169 58.39 8.04 41.66
N SER A 170 57.23 8.32 41.05
CA SER A 170 56.26 9.31 41.55
C SER A 170 55.46 8.79 42.74
N LYS A 171 55.56 9.46 43.90
CA LYS A 171 54.96 9.01 45.17
C LYS A 171 53.90 9.98 45.74
N THR A 172 53.77 11.18 45.16
CA THR A 172 52.80 12.19 45.60
C THR A 172 51.87 12.60 44.45
N ALA A 173 50.67 13.09 44.79
CA ALA A 173 49.68 13.54 43.79
C ALA A 173 50.19 14.69 42.92
N ASP A 174 51.04 15.55 43.48
CA ASP A 174 51.61 16.72 42.80
C ASP A 174 52.69 16.31 41.78
N GLU A 175 53.52 15.30 42.10
CA GLU A 175 54.49 14.70 41.17
C GLU A 175 53.78 13.96 40.03
N MET A 176 52.77 13.15 40.35
CA MET A 176 51.98 12.44 39.34
C MET A 176 51.27 13.39 38.36
N LEU A 177 50.82 14.56 38.84
CA LEU A 177 50.19 15.57 37.98
C LEU A 177 51.17 16.19 36.98
N ARG A 178 52.45 16.34 37.37
CA ARG A 178 53.50 16.84 36.48
C ARG A 178 53.87 15.84 35.40
N ASP A 179 53.93 14.55 35.75
CA ASP A 179 54.17 13.46 34.80
C ASP A 179 53.10 13.42 33.69
N ILE A 180 51.83 13.60 34.09
CA ILE A 180 50.68 13.55 33.17
C ILE A 180 50.29 14.92 32.60
N ALA A 181 51.04 15.98 32.88
CA ALA A 181 50.72 17.33 32.43
C ALA A 181 50.50 17.47 30.91
N PRO A 182 51.22 16.74 30.03
CA PRO A 182 50.93 16.76 28.58
C PRO A 182 49.50 16.36 28.21
N LEU A 183 48.81 15.55 29.04
CA LEU A 183 47.42 15.16 28.80
C LEU A 183 46.44 16.34 28.93
N GLY A 184 46.82 17.41 29.64
CA GLY A 184 46.04 18.64 29.70
C GLY A 184 45.87 19.30 28.33
N TRP A 185 46.91 19.28 27.48
CA TRP A 185 46.84 19.82 26.12
C TRP A 185 45.87 19.05 25.23
N LEU A 186 45.70 17.74 25.47
CA LEU A 186 44.66 16.97 24.78
C LEU A 186 43.27 17.50 25.12
N LEU A 187 42.99 17.87 26.37
CA LEU A 187 41.71 18.48 26.76
C LEU A 187 41.50 19.86 26.10
N VAL A 188 42.54 20.69 26.08
CA VAL A 188 42.49 22.04 25.46
C VAL A 188 42.25 21.95 23.96
N ILE A 189 43.00 21.11 23.25
CA ILE A 189 42.87 20.93 21.79
C ILE A 189 41.46 20.46 21.44
N ASN A 190 40.93 19.46 22.15
CA ASN A 190 39.58 18.97 21.90
C ASN A 190 38.52 20.06 22.18
N SER A 191 38.70 20.88 23.22
CA SER A 191 37.80 22.00 23.53
C SER A 191 37.85 23.11 22.47
N VAL A 192 39.03 23.39 21.90
CA VAL A 192 39.19 24.37 20.81
C VAL A 192 38.56 23.86 19.51
N ILE A 193 38.73 22.57 19.20
CA ILE A 193 38.09 21.95 18.03
C ILE A 193 36.56 21.97 18.20
N GLU A 194 36.05 21.64 19.39
CA GLU A 194 34.61 21.74 19.69
C GLU A 194 34.11 23.16 19.40
N LEU A 195 34.79 24.17 19.95
CA LEU A 195 34.44 25.57 19.75
C LEU A 195 34.39 25.94 18.26
N ALA A 196 35.41 25.57 17.49
CA ALA A 196 35.46 25.83 16.05
C ALA A 196 34.28 25.19 15.31
N LEU A 197 33.92 23.94 15.65
CA LEU A 197 32.79 23.24 15.04
C LEU A 197 31.43 23.88 15.37
N LEU A 198 31.26 24.47 16.56
CA LEU A 198 30.04 25.20 16.93
C LEU A 198 29.86 26.49 16.12
N TYR A 199 30.92 27.07 15.55
CA TYR A 199 30.81 28.20 14.62
C TYR A 199 30.40 27.77 13.20
N CYS A 200 30.61 26.50 12.84
CA CYS A 200 30.15 25.92 11.57
C CYS A 200 28.64 25.59 11.55
N LEU A 201 27.92 25.75 12.67
CA LEU A 201 26.51 25.42 12.79
C LEU A 201 25.57 26.54 12.28
N PRO A 202 24.44 26.20 11.65
CA PRO A 202 23.50 27.17 11.08
C PRO A 202 22.75 27.99 12.15
N GLY A 203 22.81 29.32 12.08
CA GLY A 203 22.32 30.23 13.13
C GLY A 203 20.87 30.74 13.01
N LYS A 204 19.92 29.96 12.44
CA LYS A 204 18.54 30.43 12.14
C LYS A 204 17.57 30.45 13.34
N GLU A 205 18.03 30.69 14.57
CA GLU A 205 17.16 30.71 15.77
C GLU A 205 16.65 32.12 16.14
N VAL A 206 15.36 32.20 16.46
CA VAL A 206 14.75 33.40 17.06
C VAL A 206 14.66 33.20 18.58
N PRO A 207 15.11 34.16 19.42
CA PRO A 207 14.97 34.09 20.88
C PRO A 207 13.49 34.01 21.30
N ALA A 208 13.16 33.19 22.31
CA ALA A 208 11.78 32.84 22.63
C ALA A 208 11.18 33.54 23.87
N SER A 209 12.00 34.09 24.78
CA SER A 209 11.56 34.65 26.07
C SER A 209 12.19 36.03 26.37
N SER A 210 11.39 36.97 26.88
CA SER A 210 11.81 38.32 27.32
C SER A 210 11.63 38.55 28.83
N ARG A 211 11.26 37.51 29.61
CA ARG A 211 11.04 37.66 31.05
C ARG A 211 12.39 37.77 31.78
N PRO A 212 12.58 38.68 32.74
CA PRO A 212 13.80 38.75 33.55
C PRO A 212 13.85 37.60 34.58
N PHE A 213 15.07 37.11 34.88
CA PHE A 213 15.28 36.11 35.93
C PHE A 213 15.23 36.75 37.32
N ASN A 214 14.39 36.22 38.22
CA ASN A 214 14.31 36.68 39.59
C ASN A 214 15.22 35.86 40.53
N TRP A 215 16.33 36.45 40.95
CA TRP A 215 17.27 35.82 41.89
C TRP A 215 16.68 35.57 43.28
N GLN A 216 15.73 36.40 43.74
CA GLN A 216 15.08 36.20 45.04
C GLN A 216 14.20 34.94 45.03
N ASP A 217 13.47 34.70 43.93
CA ASP A 217 12.64 33.50 43.77
C ASP A 217 13.48 32.22 43.65
N TYR A 218 14.69 32.31 43.11
CA TYR A 218 15.64 31.20 43.05
C TYR A 218 16.14 30.82 44.45
N ILE A 219 16.61 31.80 45.24
CA ILE A 219 17.14 31.56 46.60
C ILE A 219 16.04 30.99 47.52
N HIS A 220 14.79 31.46 47.38
CA HIS A 220 13.65 30.97 48.17
C HIS A 220 13.00 29.68 47.61
N GLY A 221 13.55 29.10 46.54
CA GLY A 221 13.03 27.86 45.93
C GLY A 221 11.70 28.01 45.15
N ARG A 222 11.12 29.22 45.07
CA ARG A 222 9.87 29.47 44.32
C ARG A 222 10.04 29.26 42.82
N ALA A 223 11.20 29.64 42.26
CA ALA A 223 11.54 29.40 40.86
C ALA A 223 11.56 27.90 40.53
N ALA A 224 12.05 27.08 41.46
CA ALA A 224 12.09 25.63 41.29
C ALA A 224 10.69 25.02 41.24
N VAL A 225 9.80 25.46 42.14
CA VAL A 225 8.40 25.04 42.17
C VAL A 225 7.68 25.41 40.87
N ALA A 226 7.86 26.64 40.37
CA ALA A 226 7.26 27.10 39.12
C ALA A 226 7.73 26.26 37.92
N ASN A 227 9.03 26.01 37.80
CA ASN A 227 9.60 25.20 36.72
C ASN A 227 9.10 23.75 36.74
N LEU A 228 8.89 23.16 37.94
CA LEU A 228 8.33 21.82 38.10
C LEU A 228 6.82 21.76 37.81
N GLN A 229 6.08 22.86 37.95
CA GLN A 229 4.66 22.90 37.57
C GLN A 229 4.46 22.69 36.06
N THR A 230 5.33 23.24 35.21
CA THR A 230 5.32 22.98 33.76
C THR A 230 5.45 21.49 33.46
N VAL A 231 6.34 20.78 34.15
CA VAL A 231 6.51 19.32 34.03
C VAL A 231 5.29 18.57 34.55
N LYS A 232 4.71 19.03 35.67
CA LYS A 232 3.54 18.39 36.29
C LYS A 232 2.26 18.52 35.45
N ALA A 233 2.14 19.58 34.65
CA ALA A 233 0.98 19.87 33.81
C ALA A 233 0.80 18.84 32.67
N GLN A 234 1.88 18.25 32.17
CA GLN A 234 1.83 17.29 31.05
C GLN A 234 2.18 15.86 31.50
N SER A 235 1.21 14.95 31.40
CA SER A 235 1.35 13.56 31.84
C SER A 235 2.45 12.79 31.07
N VAL A 236 2.59 13.03 29.77
CA VAL A 236 3.58 12.37 28.91
C VAL A 236 5.00 12.76 29.31
N ILE A 237 5.26 14.06 29.53
CA ILE A 237 6.57 14.56 29.99
C ILE A 237 6.92 13.96 31.35
N ARG A 238 5.98 14.02 32.31
CA ARG A 238 6.19 13.48 33.66
C ARG A 238 6.55 11.99 33.63
N LEU A 239 5.80 11.16 32.89
CA LEU A 239 6.06 9.73 32.79
C LEU A 239 7.41 9.44 32.10
N ALA A 240 7.77 10.21 31.08
CA ALA A 240 9.05 10.05 30.40
C ALA A 240 10.25 10.39 31.31
N ILE A 241 10.14 11.45 32.11
CA ILE A 241 11.17 11.82 33.09
C ILE A 241 11.31 10.76 34.18
N VAL A 242 10.21 10.23 34.72
CA VAL A 242 10.24 9.15 35.71
C VAL A 242 10.91 7.89 35.14
N GLY A 243 10.62 7.54 33.88
CA GLY A 243 11.28 6.44 33.18
C GLY A 243 12.79 6.64 33.08
N LEU A 244 13.24 7.80 32.60
CA LEU A 244 14.67 8.14 32.49
C LEU A 244 15.37 8.17 33.85
N ALA A 245 14.75 8.75 34.87
CA ALA A 245 15.28 8.79 36.22
C ALA A 245 15.46 7.38 36.80
N THR A 246 14.48 6.51 36.60
CA THR A 246 14.56 5.10 37.02
C THR A 246 15.71 4.38 36.32
N PHE A 247 15.84 4.54 35.00
CA PHE A 247 16.93 3.90 34.22
C PHE A 247 18.32 4.30 34.72
N TRP A 248 18.56 5.60 34.90
CA TRP A 248 19.86 6.07 35.37
C TRP A 248 20.13 5.72 36.83
N SER A 249 19.11 5.72 37.69
CA SER A 249 19.22 5.22 39.07
C SER A 249 19.61 3.75 39.12
N VAL A 250 18.98 2.90 38.30
CA VAL A 250 19.36 1.47 38.16
C VAL A 250 20.83 1.36 37.73
N GLY A 251 21.24 2.11 36.71
CA GLY A 251 22.63 2.14 36.23
C GLY A 251 23.63 2.54 37.32
N GLN A 252 23.30 3.52 38.15
CA GLN A 252 24.15 3.93 39.28
C GLN A 252 24.32 2.83 40.32
N VAL A 253 23.24 2.13 40.67
CA VAL A 253 23.39 1.00 41.59
C VAL A 253 24.17 -0.15 40.95
N MET A 254 24.01 -0.40 39.65
CA MET A 254 24.84 -1.42 38.97
C MET A 254 26.33 -1.06 39.04
N LEU A 255 26.70 0.21 38.82
CA LEU A 255 28.10 0.65 38.94
C LEU A 255 28.65 0.47 40.36
N ALA A 256 27.83 0.66 41.39
CA ALA A 256 28.25 0.57 42.79
C ALA A 256 28.22 -0.86 43.37
N ALA A 257 27.17 -1.64 43.08
CA ALA A 257 26.91 -2.93 43.70
C ALA A 257 27.48 -4.12 42.93
N PHE A 258 27.57 -4.04 41.59
CA PHE A 258 28.04 -5.15 40.76
C PHE A 258 29.51 -5.55 41.05
N PRO A 259 30.45 -4.63 41.31
CA PRO A 259 31.82 -5.02 41.67
C PRO A 259 31.91 -5.85 42.96
N SER A 260 31.10 -5.53 43.97
CA SER A 260 30.98 -6.35 45.18
C SER A 260 30.36 -7.71 44.85
N TYR A 261 29.26 -7.74 44.09
CA TYR A 261 28.64 -8.99 43.66
C TYR A 261 29.60 -9.90 42.87
N ALA A 262 30.36 -9.35 41.92
CA ALA A 262 31.30 -10.11 41.11
C ALA A 262 32.46 -10.70 41.95
N LYS A 263 32.89 -9.97 42.99
CA LYS A 263 33.91 -10.45 43.92
C LYS A 263 33.37 -11.56 44.83
N ASP A 264 32.21 -11.33 45.44
CA ASP A 264 31.64 -12.20 46.48
C ASP A 264 30.94 -13.44 45.91
N SER A 265 30.35 -13.34 44.72
CA SER A 265 29.55 -14.41 44.10
C SER A 265 30.22 -15.12 42.93
N LEU A 266 31.01 -14.41 42.11
CA LEU A 266 31.65 -14.98 40.92
C LEU A 266 33.13 -15.32 41.13
N GLY A 267 33.70 -14.98 42.29
CA GLY A 267 35.12 -15.16 42.59
C GLY A 267 36.06 -14.32 41.70
N VAL A 268 35.52 -13.30 41.00
CA VAL A 268 36.31 -12.45 40.10
C VAL A 268 36.91 -11.31 40.91
N SER A 269 38.19 -11.45 41.26
CA SER A 269 38.96 -10.41 41.97
C SER A 269 39.59 -9.38 41.03
N ASN A 270 39.63 -9.64 39.72
CA ASN A 270 40.23 -8.75 38.73
C ASN A 270 39.28 -7.59 38.39
N THR A 271 39.64 -6.40 38.87
CA THR A 271 38.88 -5.15 38.67
C THR A 271 38.77 -4.77 37.19
N LEU A 272 39.78 -5.05 36.36
CA LEU A 272 39.74 -4.77 34.92
C LEU A 272 38.66 -5.61 34.22
N VAL A 273 38.49 -6.87 34.64
CA VAL A 273 37.43 -7.76 34.09
C VAL A 273 36.05 -7.26 34.50
N VAL A 274 35.87 -6.86 35.76
CA VAL A 274 34.60 -6.30 36.26
C VAL A 274 34.25 -4.98 35.55
N GLN A 275 35.21 -4.08 35.40
CA GLN A 275 35.01 -2.82 34.67
C GLN A 275 34.77 -3.06 33.17
N GLY A 276 35.43 -4.07 32.58
CA GLY A 276 35.17 -4.50 31.20
C GLY A 276 33.74 -5.01 31.01
N ILE A 277 33.23 -5.81 31.94
CA ILE A 277 31.83 -6.28 31.94
C ILE A 277 30.85 -5.11 32.05
N LEU A 278 31.10 -4.15 32.95
CA LEU A 278 30.28 -2.95 33.07
C LEU A 278 30.35 -2.07 31.82
N ALA A 279 31.51 -1.93 31.19
CA ALA A 279 31.70 -1.19 29.95
C ALA A 279 30.92 -1.79 28.76
N CYS A 280 30.68 -3.11 28.75
CA CYS A 280 29.81 -3.76 27.76
C CYS A 280 28.39 -3.18 27.76
N SER A 281 27.89 -2.66 28.89
CA SER A 281 26.61 -1.96 28.95
C SER A 281 26.60 -0.68 28.13
N GLY A 282 27.69 0.09 28.14
CA GLY A 282 27.84 1.28 27.29
C GLY A 282 27.83 0.91 25.81
N ILE A 283 28.53 -0.16 25.41
CA ILE A 283 28.50 -0.65 24.03
C ILE A 283 27.06 -1.03 23.64
N GLY A 284 26.36 -1.73 24.53
CA GLY A 284 24.95 -2.05 24.38
C GLY A 284 24.08 -0.80 24.18
N ILE A 285 24.23 0.24 25.03
CA ILE A 285 23.45 1.49 24.93
C ILE A 285 23.71 2.19 23.59
N ALA A 286 24.95 2.21 23.12
CA ALA A 286 25.27 2.79 21.81
C ALA A 286 24.58 2.02 20.67
N LEU A 287 24.65 0.68 20.68
CA LEU A 287 23.98 -0.18 19.69
C LEU A 287 22.46 -0.04 19.75
N GLY A 288 21.87 -0.05 20.95
CA GLY A 288 20.44 0.14 21.16
C GLY A 288 19.95 1.51 20.72
N SER A 289 20.74 2.58 20.96
CA SER A 289 20.40 3.94 20.54
C SER A 289 20.47 4.11 19.02
N ALA A 290 21.44 3.47 18.37
CA ALA A 290 21.53 3.40 16.91
C ALA A 290 20.36 2.59 16.30
N LEU A 291 19.99 1.47 16.93
CA LEU A 291 18.84 0.68 16.53
C LEU A 291 17.53 1.48 16.68
N ALA A 292 17.32 2.14 17.83
CA ALA A 292 16.17 3.01 18.08
C ALA A 292 16.07 4.15 17.05
N SER A 293 17.21 4.74 16.68
CA SER A 293 17.28 5.74 15.61
C SER A 293 16.79 5.18 14.28
N SER A 294 17.24 3.97 13.92
CA SER A 294 16.85 3.32 12.66
C SER A 294 15.36 2.91 12.60
N LEU A 295 14.79 2.48 13.74
CA LEU A 295 13.40 2.05 13.86
C LEU A 295 12.43 3.24 13.97
N SER A 296 12.91 4.42 14.36
CA SER A 296 12.10 5.64 14.57
C SER A 296 12.26 6.66 13.43
N ARG A 297 12.44 6.21 12.18
CA ARG A 297 12.52 7.10 11.02
C ARG A 297 11.17 7.82 10.83
N ASN A 298 11.20 9.15 10.76
CA ASN A 298 10.05 10.04 10.52
C ASN A 298 8.93 10.02 11.57
N ARG A 299 9.08 9.31 12.70
CA ARG A 299 8.12 9.30 13.82
C ARG A 299 8.78 8.87 15.13
N ILE A 300 8.19 9.22 16.27
CA ILE A 300 8.61 8.72 17.57
C ILE A 300 7.96 7.34 17.78
N GLU A 301 8.74 6.25 17.73
CA GLU A 301 8.22 4.90 17.91
C GLU A 301 8.09 4.55 19.41
N THR A 302 6.93 4.88 19.97
CA THR A 302 6.64 4.68 21.40
C THR A 302 6.57 3.21 21.80
N GLY A 303 6.45 2.27 20.85
CA GLY A 303 6.50 0.83 21.12
C GLY A 303 7.86 0.32 21.59
N LEU A 304 8.94 1.07 21.35
CA LEU A 304 10.28 0.73 21.84
C LEU A 304 10.41 0.89 23.36
N VAL A 305 9.61 1.75 23.98
CA VAL A 305 9.64 2.01 25.44
C VAL A 305 9.23 0.77 26.25
N PRO A 306 8.04 0.16 26.05
CA PRO A 306 7.68 -1.05 26.78
C PRO A 306 8.60 -2.23 26.47
N LEU A 307 9.09 -2.36 25.22
CA LEU A 307 10.05 -3.38 24.84
C LEU A 307 11.37 -3.24 25.62
N GLY A 308 11.94 -2.04 25.64
CA GLY A 308 13.16 -1.74 26.37
C GLY A 308 12.99 -1.92 27.87
N ALA A 309 11.87 -1.48 28.46
CA ALA A 309 11.59 -1.63 29.88
C ALA A 309 11.51 -3.10 30.32
N LEU A 310 10.77 -3.94 29.58
CA LEU A 310 10.72 -5.38 29.83
C LEU A 310 12.09 -6.05 29.63
N GLY A 311 12.81 -5.67 28.58
CA GLY A 311 14.14 -6.20 28.30
C GLY A 311 15.15 -5.90 29.41
N ILE A 312 15.13 -4.68 29.97
CA ILE A 312 15.96 -4.31 31.13
C ILE A 312 15.59 -5.15 32.35
N ALA A 313 14.30 -5.33 32.63
CA ALA A 313 13.84 -6.15 33.76
C ALA A 313 14.31 -7.62 33.64
N VAL A 314 14.18 -8.20 32.44
CA VAL A 314 14.66 -9.56 32.14
C VAL A 314 16.18 -9.66 32.30
N GLY A 315 16.93 -8.69 31.76
CA GLY A 315 18.39 -8.68 31.88
C GLY A 315 18.87 -8.55 33.32
N LEU A 316 18.25 -7.68 34.13
CA LEU A 316 18.57 -7.54 35.55
C LEU A 316 18.22 -8.80 36.35
N GLY A 317 17.07 -9.43 36.08
CA GLY A 317 16.73 -10.73 36.68
C GLY A 317 17.71 -11.84 36.30
N GLY A 318 18.20 -11.81 35.05
CA GLY A 318 19.23 -12.71 34.56
C GLY A 318 20.57 -12.58 35.28
N LEU A 319 20.91 -11.43 35.87
CA LEU A 319 22.17 -11.27 36.62
C LEU A 319 22.29 -12.24 37.81
N LEU A 320 21.16 -12.66 38.39
CA LEU A 320 21.15 -13.59 39.52
C LEU A 320 21.22 -15.07 39.09
N LEU A 321 21.11 -15.35 37.79
CA LEU A 321 21.01 -16.69 37.22
C LEU A 321 22.26 -17.10 36.40
N LEU A 322 23.18 -16.15 36.18
CA LEU A 322 24.36 -16.34 35.35
C LEU A 322 25.59 -16.50 36.23
N ASP A 323 26.46 -17.45 35.87
CA ASP A 323 27.64 -17.83 36.68
C ASP A 323 28.99 -17.52 36.02
N SER A 324 28.99 -17.05 34.75
CA SER A 324 30.22 -16.84 33.97
C SER A 324 30.47 -15.36 33.65
N PRO A 325 31.72 -14.86 33.75
CA PRO A 325 32.08 -13.49 33.36
C PRO A 325 31.67 -13.13 31.93
N LEU A 326 31.81 -14.07 30.98
CA LEU A 326 31.39 -13.87 29.59
C LEU A 326 29.87 -13.74 29.46
N SER A 327 29.12 -14.56 30.20
CA SER A 327 27.65 -14.48 30.20
C SER A 327 27.15 -13.16 30.81
N HIS A 328 27.81 -12.64 31.84
CA HIS A 328 27.52 -11.30 32.36
C HIS A 328 27.87 -10.21 31.35
N ALA A 329 29.02 -10.28 30.67
CA ALA A 329 29.37 -9.31 29.62
C ALA A 329 28.29 -9.25 28.53
N LEU A 330 27.86 -10.41 28.02
CA LEU A 330 26.78 -10.50 27.02
C LEU A 330 25.45 -9.98 27.56
N ASN A 331 25.11 -10.28 28.82
CA ASN A 331 23.91 -9.77 29.46
C ASN A 331 23.94 -8.25 29.66
N PHE A 332 25.09 -7.66 30.00
CA PHE A 332 25.25 -6.21 30.07
C PHE A 332 25.15 -5.56 28.69
N VAL A 333 25.65 -6.19 27.61
CA VAL A 333 25.35 -5.74 26.23
C VAL A 333 23.83 -5.75 26.00
N PHE A 334 23.14 -6.84 26.36
CA PHE A 334 21.68 -6.94 26.21
C PHE A 334 20.91 -5.87 27.00
N ILE A 335 21.21 -5.69 28.29
CA ILE A 335 20.64 -4.64 29.15
C ILE A 335 20.91 -3.27 28.51
N GLY A 336 22.12 -3.04 28.01
CA GLY A 336 22.49 -1.80 27.34
C GLY A 336 21.66 -1.56 26.07
N VAL A 337 21.51 -2.57 25.19
CA VAL A 337 20.69 -2.46 23.97
C VAL A 337 19.25 -2.11 24.33
N MET A 338 18.67 -2.80 25.32
CA MET A 338 17.31 -2.51 25.80
C MET A 338 17.20 -1.12 26.43
N GLY A 339 18.26 -0.67 27.13
CA GLY A 339 18.44 0.69 27.63
C GLY A 339 18.39 1.73 26.51
N GLY A 340 19.14 1.52 25.43
CA GLY A 340 19.11 2.39 24.25
C GLY A 340 17.73 2.49 23.60
N LEU A 341 17.01 1.37 23.47
CA LEU A 341 15.63 1.32 22.98
C LEU A 341 14.65 2.07 23.90
N PHE A 342 14.92 2.10 25.21
CA PHE A 342 14.10 2.76 26.21
C PHE A 342 14.35 4.27 26.27
N ILE A 343 15.60 4.73 26.35
CA ILE A 343 15.93 6.15 26.61
C ILE A 343 15.67 7.07 25.41
N VAL A 344 15.87 6.57 24.18
CA VAL A 344 15.79 7.40 22.96
C VAL A 344 14.36 7.94 22.73
N PRO A 345 13.30 7.11 22.73
CA PRO A 345 11.94 7.61 22.59
C PRO A 345 11.52 8.51 23.75
N LEU A 346 11.96 8.24 24.98
CA LEU A 346 11.60 9.07 26.15
C LEU A 346 12.17 10.49 26.04
N ASN A 347 13.44 10.62 25.66
CA ASN A 347 14.06 11.94 25.39
C ASN A 347 13.34 12.68 24.25
N ALA A 348 12.98 11.96 23.19
CA ALA A 348 12.23 12.54 22.07
C ALA A 348 10.81 12.98 22.48
N LEU A 349 10.11 12.21 23.33
CA LEU A 349 8.78 12.54 23.83
C LEU A 349 8.78 13.83 24.67
N ILE A 350 9.80 14.01 25.51
CA ILE A 350 9.98 15.25 26.30
C ILE A 350 10.13 16.44 25.35
N GLN A 351 11.01 16.36 24.36
CA GLN A 351 11.26 17.45 23.40
C GLN A 351 10.06 17.75 22.49
N PHE A 352 9.28 16.72 22.14
CA PHE A 352 8.13 16.84 21.27
C PHE A 352 6.97 17.56 21.95
N HIS A 353 6.65 17.18 23.20
CA HIS A 353 5.49 17.73 23.93
C HIS A 353 5.80 19.03 24.68
N ALA A 354 7.07 19.30 24.98
CA ALA A 354 7.48 20.53 25.64
C ALA A 354 7.11 21.77 24.80
N PRO A 355 6.47 22.79 25.41
CA PRO A 355 6.21 24.08 24.77
C PRO A 355 7.51 24.68 24.24
N GLU A 356 7.48 25.30 23.05
CA GLU A 356 8.69 25.82 22.41
C GLU A 356 9.41 26.89 23.25
N LYS A 357 8.66 27.67 24.03
CA LYS A 357 9.19 28.73 24.90
C LYS A 357 9.79 28.23 26.22
N GLU A 358 9.52 26.98 26.60
CA GLU A 358 9.89 26.41 27.91
C GLU A 358 10.70 25.11 27.77
N LEU A 359 11.19 24.81 26.55
CA LEU A 359 11.87 23.55 26.25
C LEU A 359 13.14 23.37 27.09
N GLY A 360 13.95 24.41 27.25
CA GLY A 360 15.17 24.41 28.05
C GLY A 360 14.89 24.20 29.53
N THR A 361 13.84 24.84 30.05
CA THR A 361 13.37 24.67 31.44
C THR A 361 12.91 23.24 31.69
N VAL A 362 12.14 22.64 30.78
CA VAL A 362 11.71 21.24 30.88
C VAL A 362 12.92 20.27 30.82
N LEU A 363 13.89 20.51 29.94
CA LEU A 363 15.11 19.69 29.84
C LEU A 363 15.99 19.83 31.09
N ALA A 364 16.13 21.03 31.65
CA ALA A 364 16.85 21.26 32.90
C ALA A 364 16.15 20.57 34.08
N ALA A 365 14.82 20.65 34.18
CA ALA A 365 14.03 19.94 35.18
C ALA A 365 14.15 18.42 35.04
N SER A 366 14.20 17.89 33.82
CA SER A 366 14.45 16.47 33.56
C SER A 366 15.82 16.03 34.10
N ASN A 367 16.89 16.78 33.80
CA ASN A 367 18.22 16.51 34.33
C ASN A 367 18.26 16.59 35.86
N TRP A 368 17.57 17.59 36.44
CA TRP A 368 17.49 17.75 37.89
C TRP A 368 16.87 16.52 38.58
N ILE A 369 15.72 16.05 38.09
CA ILE A 369 15.03 14.86 38.64
C ILE A 369 15.90 13.61 38.49
N GLN A 370 16.54 13.42 37.33
CA GLN A 370 17.44 12.28 37.09
C GLN A 370 18.62 12.26 38.06
N ASN A 371 19.29 13.40 38.25
CA ASN A 371 20.44 13.50 39.15
C ASN A 371 20.06 13.32 40.62
N LEU A 372 18.91 13.87 41.05
CA LEU A 372 18.39 13.67 42.40
C LEU A 372 18.05 12.19 42.67
N SER A 373 17.41 11.53 41.70
CA SER A 373 17.08 10.10 41.76
C SER A 373 18.35 9.23 41.80
N MET A 374 19.35 9.54 40.98
CA MET A 374 20.65 8.86 40.99
C MET A 374 21.35 8.97 42.34
N LEU A 375 21.40 10.17 42.91
CA LEU A 375 22.00 10.42 44.22
C LEU A 375 21.25 9.67 45.33
N GLY A 376 19.92 9.68 45.31
CA GLY A 376 19.11 8.95 46.28
C GLY A 376 19.36 7.44 46.25
N PHE A 377 19.45 6.83 45.07
CA PHE A 377 19.75 5.40 44.91
C PHE A 377 21.20 5.06 45.28
N LEU A 378 22.14 5.98 45.06
CA LEU A 378 23.52 5.82 45.50
C LEU A 378 23.62 5.85 47.03
N ILE A 379 22.94 6.79 47.70
CA ILE A 379 22.86 6.85 49.16
C ILE A 379 22.23 5.57 49.71
N LEU A 380 21.13 5.11 49.10
CA LEU A 380 20.50 3.84 49.47
C LEU A 380 21.47 2.67 49.34
N THR A 381 22.22 2.60 48.25
CA THR A 381 23.25 1.56 48.02
C THR A 381 24.34 1.61 49.09
N ALA A 382 24.81 2.81 49.44
CA ALA A 382 25.80 3.00 50.50
C ALA A 382 25.27 2.57 51.87
N VAL A 383 24.01 2.89 52.19
CA VAL A 383 23.36 2.43 53.44
C VAL A 383 23.27 0.91 53.49
N PHE A 384 22.88 0.25 52.39
CA PHE A 384 22.85 -1.22 52.32
C PHE A 384 24.24 -1.84 52.52
N ALA A 385 25.26 -1.24 51.93
CA ALA A 385 26.65 -1.67 52.13
C ALA A 385 27.11 -1.49 53.58
N LEU A 386 26.77 -0.37 54.24
CA LEU A 386 27.10 -0.11 55.64
C LEU A 386 26.37 -1.05 56.61
N LEU A 387 25.17 -1.50 56.26
CA LEU A 387 24.40 -2.50 57.01
C LEU A 387 24.87 -3.94 56.79
N GLY A 388 25.91 -4.16 55.96
CA GLY A 388 26.45 -5.48 55.66
C GLY A 388 25.49 -6.38 54.88
N VAL A 389 24.54 -5.81 54.14
CA VAL A 389 23.57 -6.57 53.33
C VAL A 389 24.28 -7.11 52.09
N ASP A 390 24.14 -8.41 51.83
CA ASP A 390 24.69 -9.05 50.63
C ASP A 390 24.18 -8.37 49.35
N SER A 391 25.11 -8.04 48.46
CA SER A 391 24.87 -7.36 47.19
C SER A 391 23.85 -8.09 46.29
N ARG A 392 23.67 -9.40 46.45
CA ARG A 392 22.61 -10.21 45.81
C ARG A 392 21.22 -9.67 46.06
N TYR A 393 20.90 -9.30 47.30
CA TYR A 393 19.56 -8.80 47.66
C TYR A 393 19.30 -7.43 47.06
N LEU A 394 20.34 -6.59 46.97
CA LEU A 394 20.24 -5.28 46.34
C LEU A 394 20.01 -5.39 44.83
N LEU A 395 20.71 -6.31 44.15
CA LEU A 395 20.48 -6.60 42.73
C LEU A 395 19.07 -7.18 42.49
N GLY A 396 18.59 -8.07 43.36
CA GLY A 396 17.23 -8.63 43.31
C GLY A 396 16.14 -7.59 43.51
N LEU A 397 16.31 -6.66 44.47
CA LEU A 397 15.39 -5.55 44.69
C LEU A 397 15.27 -4.67 43.44
N ILE A 398 16.40 -4.40 42.77
CA ILE A 398 16.42 -3.57 41.57
C ILE A 398 15.79 -4.28 40.37
N ALA A 399 16.02 -5.58 40.23
CA ALA A 399 15.31 -6.40 39.23
C ALA A 399 13.79 -6.35 39.45
N LEU A 400 13.32 -6.39 40.70
CA LEU A 400 11.91 -6.24 41.04
C LEU A 400 11.36 -4.85 40.69
N VAL A 401 12.09 -3.78 41.03
CA VAL A 401 11.72 -2.40 40.66
C VAL A 401 11.60 -2.26 39.14
N ALA A 402 12.56 -2.81 38.38
CA ALA A 402 12.52 -2.81 36.92
C ALA A 402 11.34 -3.63 36.37
N LEU A 403 11.01 -4.77 36.98
CA LEU A 403 9.86 -5.60 36.59
C LEU A 403 8.52 -4.87 36.80
N ILE A 404 8.34 -4.23 37.96
CA ILE A 404 7.14 -3.44 38.25
C ILE A 404 7.03 -2.26 37.28
N GLY A 405 8.12 -1.54 37.03
CA GLY A 405 8.18 -0.45 36.05
C GLY A 405 7.88 -0.91 34.62
N GLY A 406 8.41 -2.08 34.22
CA GLY A 406 8.15 -2.71 32.94
C GLY A 406 6.67 -3.08 32.77
N ALA A 407 6.08 -3.75 33.75
CA ALA A 407 4.66 -4.12 33.76
C ALA A 407 3.75 -2.88 33.71
N TYR A 408 4.07 -1.83 34.46
CA TYR A 408 3.36 -0.56 34.42
C TYR A 408 3.44 0.12 33.05
N THR A 409 4.62 0.09 32.41
CA THR A 409 4.83 0.66 31.07
C THR A 409 4.00 -0.07 30.02
N VAL A 410 3.95 -1.40 30.07
CA VAL A 410 3.11 -2.22 29.17
C VAL A 410 1.62 -1.90 29.37
N GLY A 411 1.18 -1.77 30.62
CA GLY A 411 -0.21 -1.41 30.95
C GLY A 411 -0.61 -0.02 30.47
N LYS A 412 0.33 0.94 30.41
CA LYS A 412 0.09 2.30 29.91
C LYS A 412 0.21 2.46 28.40
N LEU A 413 1.02 1.62 27.72
CA LEU A 413 1.27 1.70 26.29
C LEU A 413 1.01 0.36 25.54
N PRO A 414 -0.13 -0.32 25.76
CA PRO A 414 -0.38 -1.62 25.12
C PRO A 414 -0.49 -1.48 23.60
N GLN A 415 -1.22 -0.46 23.13
CA GLN A 415 -1.40 -0.14 21.72
C GLN A 415 -0.06 0.10 20.99
N SER A 416 0.84 0.88 21.59
CA SER A 416 2.16 1.16 21.00
C SER A 416 3.01 -0.10 20.88
N LEU A 417 3.02 -0.96 21.89
CA LEU A 417 3.73 -2.23 21.86
C LEU A 417 3.16 -3.14 20.76
N VAL A 418 1.83 -3.28 20.70
CA VAL A 418 1.15 -4.10 19.70
C VAL A 418 1.41 -3.60 18.29
N ARG A 419 1.27 -2.30 18.04
CA ARG A 419 1.58 -1.70 16.74
C ARG A 419 3.03 -1.96 16.34
N PHE A 420 3.97 -1.85 17.26
CA PHE A 420 5.38 -2.13 16.98
C PHE A 420 5.61 -3.60 16.64
N LEU A 421 5.06 -4.54 17.42
CA LEU A 421 5.16 -5.97 17.16
C LEU A 421 4.50 -6.35 15.83
N LEU A 422 3.28 -5.87 15.58
CA LEU A 422 2.57 -6.09 14.31
C LEU A 422 3.37 -5.52 13.14
N SER A 423 3.90 -4.31 13.27
CA SER A 423 4.76 -3.72 12.24
C SER A 423 5.99 -4.59 12.00
N PHE A 424 6.66 -5.06 13.06
CA PHE A 424 7.85 -5.90 12.96
C PHE A 424 7.57 -7.22 12.22
N PHE A 425 6.46 -7.91 12.53
CA PHE A 425 6.11 -9.17 11.86
C PHE A 425 5.57 -8.94 10.44
N MET A 426 4.69 -7.97 10.25
CA MET A 426 4.03 -7.73 8.96
C MET A 426 5.00 -7.14 7.94
N THR A 427 5.86 -6.19 8.33
CA THR A 427 6.78 -5.52 7.39
C THR A 427 7.84 -6.45 6.80
N ARG A 428 8.03 -7.64 7.38
CA ARG A 428 8.93 -8.67 6.84
C ARG A 428 8.41 -9.29 5.54
N HIS A 429 7.09 -9.42 5.38
CA HIS A 429 6.46 -10.04 4.20
C HIS A 429 5.59 -9.07 3.41
N TYR A 430 5.11 -8.00 4.04
CA TYR A 430 4.18 -7.03 3.48
C TYR A 430 4.77 -5.62 3.54
N LYS A 431 4.87 -4.95 2.39
CA LYS A 431 5.22 -3.53 2.34
C LYS A 431 3.92 -2.74 2.46
N VAL A 432 3.69 -2.11 3.61
CA VAL A 432 2.48 -1.31 3.85
C VAL A 432 2.71 0.12 3.36
N GLU A 433 1.93 0.52 2.35
CA GLU A 433 1.95 1.85 1.76
C GLU A 433 0.67 2.60 2.16
N VAL A 434 0.83 3.80 2.71
CA VAL A 434 -0.28 4.59 3.26
C VAL A 434 -0.47 5.84 2.42
N HIS A 435 -1.67 6.02 1.88
CA HIS A 435 -2.04 7.16 1.04
C HIS A 435 -3.21 7.92 1.64
N GLY A 436 -3.23 9.23 1.42
CA GLY A 436 -4.30 10.09 1.94
C GLY A 436 -4.26 10.27 3.46
N LEU A 437 -3.12 10.00 4.12
CA LEU A 437 -2.97 10.16 5.57
C LEU A 437 -3.30 11.58 6.04
N GLN A 438 -3.07 12.59 5.20
CA GLN A 438 -3.44 13.97 5.45
C GLN A 438 -4.96 14.20 5.59
N ASN A 439 -5.77 13.28 5.08
CA ASN A 439 -7.23 13.33 5.23
C ASN A 439 -7.68 12.85 6.62
N LEU A 440 -6.79 12.22 7.40
CA LEU A 440 -7.12 11.76 8.75
C LEU A 440 -6.91 12.90 9.75
N PRO A 441 -7.98 13.38 10.43
CA PRO A 441 -7.86 14.44 11.42
C PRO A 441 -6.91 14.06 12.57
N ALA A 442 -6.06 15.00 12.98
CA ALA A 442 -5.12 14.80 14.10
C ALA A 442 -5.83 14.72 15.46
N GLN A 443 -7.00 15.34 15.59
CA GLN A 443 -7.85 15.40 16.79
C GLN A 443 -9.33 15.26 16.39
N GLY A 444 -10.22 15.06 17.36
CA GLY A 444 -11.65 14.87 17.14
C GLY A 444 -12.04 13.42 16.80
N GLY A 445 -13.33 13.12 16.91
CA GLY A 445 -13.88 11.78 16.69
C GLY A 445 -13.86 11.40 15.20
N VAL A 446 -13.35 10.21 14.88
CA VAL A 446 -13.26 9.73 13.50
C VAL A 446 -13.80 8.31 13.40
N LEU A 447 -14.77 8.12 12.50
CA LEU A 447 -15.28 6.82 12.13
C LEU A 447 -14.63 6.35 10.83
N LEU A 448 -13.76 5.34 10.92
CA LEU A 448 -13.13 4.69 9.78
C LEU A 448 -14.06 3.60 9.23
N LEU A 449 -14.43 3.71 7.96
CA LEU A 449 -15.29 2.75 7.26
C LEU A 449 -14.64 2.32 5.94
N GLY A 450 -14.53 1.02 5.71
CA GLY A 450 -13.80 0.50 4.54
C GLY A 450 -14.12 -0.95 4.23
N ASN A 451 -13.49 -1.47 3.19
CA ASN A 451 -13.69 -2.85 2.75
C ASN A 451 -13.07 -3.88 3.72
N HIS A 452 -13.65 -5.08 3.76
CA HIS A 452 -13.20 -6.20 4.60
C HIS A 452 -12.83 -7.42 3.77
N ILE A 453 -11.53 -7.59 3.52
CA ILE A 453 -10.98 -8.58 2.58
C ILE A 453 -10.20 -9.70 3.29
N SER A 454 -9.69 -9.48 4.50
CA SER A 454 -8.85 -10.46 5.19
C SER A 454 -8.98 -10.45 6.72
N TRP A 455 -8.51 -11.52 7.35
CA TRP A 455 -8.47 -11.65 8.81
C TRP A 455 -7.52 -10.67 9.51
N VAL A 456 -6.60 -10.06 8.77
CA VAL A 456 -5.57 -9.14 9.30
C VAL A 456 -5.81 -7.68 8.92
N ASP A 457 -6.98 -7.36 8.37
CA ASP A 457 -7.34 -5.99 7.96
C ASP A 457 -7.19 -5.00 9.12
N TRP A 458 -7.64 -5.38 10.31
CA TRP A 458 -7.50 -4.57 11.52
C TRP A 458 -6.03 -4.22 11.84
N ALA A 459 -5.12 -5.18 11.65
CA ALA A 459 -3.70 -4.97 11.91
C ALA A 459 -3.09 -4.01 10.89
N ILE A 460 -3.47 -4.16 9.61
CA ILE A 460 -3.01 -3.27 8.53
C ILE A 460 -3.54 -1.85 8.73
N VAL A 461 -4.81 -1.69 9.10
CA VAL A 461 -5.40 -0.37 9.44
C VAL A 461 -4.69 0.24 10.66
N GLN A 462 -4.39 -0.56 11.70
CA GLN A 462 -3.69 -0.06 12.89
C GLN A 462 -2.23 0.34 12.59
N ILE A 463 -1.53 -0.36 11.68
CA ILE A 463 -0.19 0.02 11.23
C ILE A 463 -0.24 1.33 10.43
N ALA A 464 -1.25 1.49 9.59
CA ALA A 464 -1.42 2.68 8.75
C ALA A 464 -1.91 3.91 9.53
N CYS A 465 -2.71 3.72 10.58
CA CYS A 465 -3.25 4.80 11.39
C CYS A 465 -2.26 5.26 12.47
N PRO A 466 -1.91 6.56 12.54
CA PRO A 466 -1.01 7.10 13.56
C PRO A 466 -1.67 7.17 14.95
N ARG A 467 -3.00 7.22 15.01
CA ARG A 467 -3.81 7.26 16.24
C ARG A 467 -4.21 5.83 16.66
N PRO A 468 -4.40 5.57 17.96
CA PRO A 468 -4.99 4.31 18.43
C PRO A 468 -6.37 4.10 17.79
N VAL A 469 -6.61 2.90 17.25
CA VAL A 469 -7.90 2.57 16.62
C VAL A 469 -8.67 1.62 17.52
N ARG A 470 -9.93 1.94 17.78
CA ARG A 470 -10.89 1.07 18.47
C ARG A 470 -11.65 0.27 17.43
N PHE A 471 -11.37 -1.03 17.33
CA PHE A 471 -12.01 -1.89 16.34
C PHE A 471 -13.33 -2.44 16.86
N VAL A 472 -14.39 -2.30 16.06
CA VAL A 472 -15.62 -3.06 16.24
C VAL A 472 -15.41 -4.44 15.64
N MET A 473 -15.60 -5.49 16.44
CA MET A 473 -15.32 -6.88 16.02
C MET A 473 -16.36 -7.85 16.52
N LEU A 474 -16.53 -8.95 15.79
CA LEU A 474 -17.49 -9.99 16.17
C LEU A 474 -17.18 -10.54 17.56
N LYS A 475 -18.23 -10.67 18.37
CA LYS A 475 -18.13 -11.09 19.77
C LYS A 475 -17.48 -12.46 19.95
N ASP A 476 -17.67 -13.38 19.01
CA ASP A 476 -17.07 -14.72 19.06
C ASP A 476 -15.54 -14.66 18.90
N ILE A 477 -15.06 -13.79 18.00
CA ILE A 477 -13.62 -13.53 17.82
C ILE A 477 -13.06 -12.83 19.06
N TYR A 478 -13.79 -11.84 19.59
CA TYR A 478 -13.40 -11.11 20.80
C TYR A 478 -13.28 -12.02 22.03
N ASN A 479 -14.15 -13.02 22.15
CA ASN A 479 -14.21 -13.92 23.31
C ASN A 479 -13.32 -15.16 23.23
N LEU A 480 -12.48 -15.29 22.19
CA LEU A 480 -11.45 -16.33 22.15
C LEU A 480 -10.62 -16.27 23.44
N TRP A 481 -10.61 -17.36 24.21
CA TRP A 481 -10.15 -17.38 25.60
C TRP A 481 -8.72 -16.82 25.79
N PHE A 482 -7.85 -17.08 24.83
CA PHE A 482 -6.44 -16.63 24.84
C PHE A 482 -6.24 -15.20 24.32
N MET A 483 -7.24 -14.59 23.66
CA MET A 483 -7.15 -13.25 23.04
C MET A 483 -8.05 -12.20 23.70
N ARG A 484 -9.02 -12.59 24.53
CA ARG A 484 -9.98 -11.66 25.15
C ARG A 484 -9.31 -10.54 25.95
N TRP A 485 -8.30 -10.87 26.74
CA TRP A 485 -7.55 -9.88 27.52
C TRP A 485 -6.82 -8.87 26.62
N PHE A 486 -6.30 -9.34 25.48
CA PHE A 486 -5.61 -8.54 24.48
C PHE A 486 -6.55 -7.55 23.81
N PHE A 487 -7.68 -8.01 23.27
CA PHE A 487 -8.67 -7.13 22.64
C PHE A 487 -9.29 -6.14 23.62
N LYS A 488 -9.52 -6.56 24.87
CA LYS A 488 -9.96 -5.67 25.95
C LYS A 488 -8.93 -4.56 26.21
N SER A 489 -7.64 -4.88 26.24
CA SER A 489 -6.56 -3.89 26.44
C SER A 489 -6.44 -2.89 25.29
N LEU A 490 -6.81 -3.29 24.08
CA LEU A 490 -6.85 -2.42 22.90
C LEU A 490 -8.13 -1.55 22.84
N GLY A 491 -9.13 -1.83 23.68
CA GLY A 491 -10.43 -1.14 23.65
C GLY A 491 -11.27 -1.53 22.43
N CYS A 492 -11.17 -2.80 21.98
CA CYS A 492 -12.04 -3.33 20.94
C CYS A 492 -13.48 -3.47 21.46
N ILE A 493 -14.45 -3.28 20.56
CA ILE A 493 -15.88 -3.27 20.86
C ILE A 493 -16.49 -4.56 20.30
N PRO A 494 -16.95 -5.49 21.15
CA PRO A 494 -17.60 -6.71 20.67
C PRO A 494 -19.01 -6.41 20.14
N ILE A 495 -19.30 -6.81 18.91
CA ILE A 495 -20.63 -6.71 18.29
C ILE A 495 -21.19 -8.10 17.98
N GLN A 496 -22.50 -8.27 18.16
CA GLN A 496 -23.25 -9.46 17.75
C GLN A 496 -24.56 -9.01 17.08
N PRO A 497 -25.08 -9.75 16.08
CA PRO A 497 -26.39 -9.47 15.50
C PRO A 497 -27.51 -9.49 16.57
N GLY A 498 -28.58 -8.72 16.35
CA GLY A 498 -29.74 -8.63 17.26
C GLY A 498 -29.62 -7.54 18.33
N ALA A 499 -30.26 -7.74 19.49
CA ALA A 499 -30.38 -6.72 20.54
C ALA A 499 -29.03 -6.19 21.07
N GLY A 500 -27.99 -7.02 21.06
CA GLY A 500 -26.64 -6.63 21.48
C GLY A 500 -25.94 -5.64 20.53
N ALA A 501 -26.40 -5.50 19.28
CA ALA A 501 -25.83 -4.55 18.33
C ALA A 501 -26.10 -3.09 18.75
N ALA A 502 -27.27 -2.81 19.33
CA ALA A 502 -27.63 -1.45 19.73
C ALA A 502 -26.69 -0.89 20.81
N GLN A 503 -26.38 -1.71 21.82
CA GLN A 503 -25.44 -1.34 22.89
C GLN A 503 -24.02 -1.12 22.37
N ALA A 504 -23.55 -1.96 21.45
CA ALA A 504 -22.24 -1.80 20.83
C ALA A 504 -22.15 -0.48 20.03
N LEU A 505 -23.21 -0.12 19.30
CA LEU A 505 -23.27 1.12 18.51
C LEU A 505 -23.38 2.37 19.40
N GLU A 506 -24.02 2.28 20.57
CA GLU A 506 -23.96 3.34 21.60
C GLU A 506 -22.54 3.56 22.10
N GLN A 507 -21.82 2.47 22.41
CA GLN A 507 -20.43 2.55 22.84
C GLN A 507 -19.52 3.14 21.73
N VAL A 508 -19.81 2.86 20.46
CA VAL A 508 -19.13 3.50 19.32
C VAL A 508 -19.35 5.02 19.37
N ALA A 509 -20.59 5.48 19.53
CA ALA A 509 -20.91 6.90 19.61
C ALA A 509 -20.22 7.60 20.79
N GLU A 510 -20.21 6.98 21.98
CA GLU A 510 -19.50 7.50 23.16
C GLU A 510 -18.01 7.71 22.90
N LEU A 511 -17.35 6.74 22.26
CA LEU A 511 -15.92 6.84 21.93
C LEU A 511 -15.65 7.90 20.87
N LEU A 512 -16.50 8.00 19.86
CA LEU A 512 -16.40 9.08 18.85
C LEU A 512 -16.55 10.46 19.52
N ASN A 513 -17.52 10.61 20.43
CA ASN A 513 -17.73 11.84 21.20
C ASN A 513 -16.57 12.17 22.14
N ALA A 514 -15.85 11.16 22.62
CA ALA A 514 -14.61 11.32 23.38
C ALA A 514 -13.40 11.70 22.50
N GLY A 515 -13.58 11.83 21.18
CA GLY A 515 -12.53 12.18 20.24
C GLY A 515 -11.63 11.00 19.85
N GLU A 516 -12.09 9.76 20.00
CA GLU A 516 -11.33 8.56 19.61
C GLU A 516 -11.55 8.20 18.14
N VAL A 517 -10.65 7.36 17.59
CA VAL A 517 -10.81 6.77 16.26
C VAL A 517 -11.45 5.40 16.39
N VAL A 518 -12.61 5.21 15.80
CA VAL A 518 -13.31 3.92 15.78
C VAL A 518 -13.31 3.37 14.36
N CYS A 519 -12.96 2.10 14.17
CA CYS A 519 -13.00 1.42 12.88
C CYS A 519 -14.09 0.35 12.87
N LEU A 520 -14.93 0.41 11.86
CA LEU A 520 -16.03 -0.52 11.62
C LEU A 520 -16.00 -0.95 10.15
N PHE A 521 -16.17 -2.24 9.90
CA PHE A 521 -16.29 -2.79 8.56
C PHE A 521 -17.78 -2.93 8.19
N PRO A 522 -18.35 -2.04 7.36
CA PRO A 522 -19.79 -2.02 7.06
C PRO A 522 -20.29 -3.28 6.31
N GLU A 523 -19.42 -4.04 5.66
CA GLU A 523 -19.79 -5.33 5.02
C GLU A 523 -20.23 -6.39 6.05
N GLY A 524 -19.81 -6.28 7.31
CA GLY A 524 -20.17 -7.19 8.40
C GLY A 524 -19.51 -8.58 8.33
N ALA A 525 -18.93 -8.97 7.20
CA ALA A 525 -18.20 -10.22 7.01
C ALA A 525 -16.99 -10.02 6.07
N ILE A 526 -16.04 -10.95 6.13
CA ILE A 526 -14.90 -10.97 5.20
C ILE A 526 -15.38 -11.43 3.83
N SER A 527 -15.09 -10.62 2.80
CA SER A 527 -15.46 -10.86 1.41
C SER A 527 -15.05 -12.26 0.92
N ARG A 528 -15.97 -12.88 0.16
CA ARG A 528 -15.83 -14.22 -0.43
C ARG A 528 -15.46 -14.20 -1.90
N ASN A 529 -15.73 -13.10 -2.60
CA ASN A 529 -15.48 -12.95 -4.04
C ASN A 529 -14.53 -11.79 -4.37
N GLY A 530 -14.01 -11.07 -3.36
CA GLY A 530 -13.07 -9.98 -3.53
C GLY A 530 -13.69 -8.65 -3.99
N GLN A 531 -15.01 -8.64 -4.27
CA GLN A 531 -15.78 -7.41 -4.49
C GLN A 531 -16.28 -6.84 -3.16
N LEU A 532 -16.64 -5.56 -3.21
CA LEU A 532 -17.24 -4.81 -2.10
C LEU A 532 -18.70 -5.23 -1.93
N GLY A 533 -19.00 -5.96 -0.85
CA GLY A 533 -20.33 -6.50 -0.57
C GLY A 533 -21.38 -5.44 -0.18
N GLU A 534 -22.56 -5.90 0.19
CA GLU A 534 -23.65 -5.05 0.74
C GLU A 534 -23.16 -4.30 1.98
N PHE A 535 -23.49 -3.01 2.08
CA PHE A 535 -23.13 -2.20 3.25
C PHE A 535 -24.30 -2.18 4.24
N ARG A 536 -24.04 -2.63 5.47
CA ARG A 536 -25.02 -2.56 6.56
C ARG A 536 -25.13 -1.11 7.05
N LYS A 537 -26.37 -0.61 7.16
CA LYS A 537 -26.71 0.74 7.66
C LYS A 537 -26.52 0.93 9.19
N GLY A 538 -25.92 -0.05 9.87
CA GLY A 538 -25.76 -0.02 11.33
C GLY A 538 -24.90 1.14 11.84
N TYR A 539 -23.93 1.59 11.05
CA TYR A 539 -23.06 2.71 11.43
C TYR A 539 -23.82 4.04 11.49
N GLU A 540 -24.86 4.22 10.67
CA GLU A 540 -25.67 5.45 10.61
C GLU A 540 -26.31 5.72 11.98
N ARG A 541 -26.79 4.68 12.65
CA ARG A 541 -27.35 4.75 14.02
C ARG A 541 -26.34 5.19 15.08
N ALA A 542 -25.06 4.84 14.91
CA ALA A 542 -24.01 5.32 15.80
C ALA A 542 -23.71 6.80 15.53
N CYS A 543 -23.70 7.20 14.26
CA CYS A 543 -23.53 8.61 13.85
C CYS A 543 -24.69 9.52 14.29
N GLU A 544 -25.92 9.03 14.36
CA GLU A 544 -27.08 9.77 14.91
C GLU A 544 -26.84 10.22 16.35
N LYS A 545 -26.24 9.35 17.17
CA LYS A 545 -25.92 9.61 18.59
C LYS A 545 -24.58 10.32 18.80
N ALA A 546 -23.80 10.47 17.75
CA ALA A 546 -22.51 11.16 17.78
C ALA A 546 -22.67 12.69 17.62
N ASN A 547 -21.73 13.44 18.18
CA ASN A 547 -21.66 14.89 18.08
C ASN A 547 -21.50 15.35 16.62
N ALA A 548 -21.84 16.61 16.35
CA ALA A 548 -21.82 17.16 14.99
C ALA A 548 -20.42 17.30 14.37
N ASP A 549 -19.36 17.35 15.19
CA ASP A 549 -17.97 17.48 14.78
C ASP A 549 -17.30 16.14 14.40
N VAL A 550 -18.00 15.02 14.59
CA VAL A 550 -17.52 13.69 14.21
C VAL A 550 -17.51 13.55 12.69
N LEU A 551 -16.42 13.00 12.15
CA LEU A 551 -16.22 12.83 10.71
C LEU A 551 -16.11 11.34 10.35
N ILE A 552 -16.63 10.99 9.17
CA ILE A 552 -16.39 9.70 8.54
C ILE A 552 -15.15 9.82 7.64
N VAL A 553 -14.23 8.87 7.72
CA VAL A 553 -13.11 8.75 6.79
C VAL A 553 -13.22 7.40 6.08
N PRO A 554 -13.60 7.37 4.79
CA PRO A 554 -13.62 6.14 4.03
C PRO A 554 -12.19 5.65 3.81
N PHE A 555 -11.95 4.34 3.86
CA PHE A 555 -10.67 3.76 3.49
C PHE A 555 -10.83 2.55 2.59
N TYR A 556 -9.77 2.26 1.82
CA TYR A 556 -9.71 1.08 0.96
C TYR A 556 -8.39 0.32 1.20
N LEU A 557 -8.52 -0.98 1.46
CA LEU A 557 -7.44 -1.94 1.63
C LEU A 557 -7.24 -2.71 0.33
N ARG A 558 -6.04 -2.63 -0.21
CA ARG A 558 -5.64 -3.34 -1.43
C ARG A 558 -4.42 -4.20 -1.17
N GLY A 559 -4.35 -5.35 -1.84
CA GLY A 559 -3.23 -6.27 -1.76
C GLY A 559 -3.42 -7.42 -0.76
N LEU A 560 -4.46 -7.43 0.08
CA LEU A 560 -4.74 -8.57 0.97
C LEU A 560 -5.58 -9.67 0.29
N TRP A 561 -6.38 -9.35 -0.72
CA TRP A 561 -7.09 -10.35 -1.54
C TRP A 561 -6.09 -11.17 -2.35
N GLY A 562 -6.15 -12.50 -2.27
CA GLY A 562 -5.10 -13.36 -2.80
C GLY A 562 -3.94 -13.59 -1.83
N SER A 563 -4.02 -13.16 -0.57
CA SER A 563 -3.03 -13.51 0.47
C SER A 563 -3.49 -14.72 1.27
N GLN A 564 -2.58 -15.32 2.04
CA GLN A 564 -2.91 -16.43 2.95
C GLN A 564 -3.99 -16.07 3.99
N PHE A 565 -4.15 -14.78 4.29
CA PHE A 565 -5.14 -14.27 5.23
C PHE A 565 -6.52 -13.97 4.60
N SER A 566 -6.65 -14.14 3.28
CA SER A 566 -7.93 -13.96 2.57
C SER A 566 -8.60 -15.29 2.26
N ARG A 567 -9.90 -15.22 1.95
CA ARG A 567 -10.73 -16.36 1.54
C ARG A 567 -10.63 -16.68 0.04
N SER A 568 -9.70 -16.08 -0.67
CA SER A 568 -9.46 -16.38 -2.08
C SER A 568 -9.03 -17.83 -2.29
N SER A 569 -9.15 -18.31 -3.52
CA SER A 569 -8.70 -19.63 -3.94
C SER A 569 -7.18 -19.81 -3.73
N SER A 570 -6.75 -21.07 -3.60
CA SER A 570 -5.33 -21.42 -3.49
C SER A 570 -4.54 -20.97 -4.73
N LYS A 571 -5.17 -21.03 -5.90
CA LYS A 571 -4.52 -20.61 -7.15
C LYS A 571 -4.30 -19.11 -7.19
N LEU A 572 -5.29 -18.31 -6.81
CA LEU A 572 -5.11 -16.85 -6.75
C LEU A 572 -4.02 -16.48 -5.73
N LYS A 573 -3.90 -17.23 -4.62
CA LYS A 573 -2.81 -17.06 -3.65
C LYS A 573 -1.44 -17.28 -4.27
N GLU A 574 -1.26 -18.36 -5.03
CA GLU A 574 -0.02 -18.64 -5.77
C GLU A 574 0.30 -17.54 -6.80
N LEU A 575 -0.71 -17.05 -7.53
CA LEU A 575 -0.53 -16.04 -8.58
C LEU A 575 -0.14 -14.67 -8.05
N ARG A 576 -0.56 -14.35 -6.83
CA ARG A 576 -0.29 -13.07 -6.15
C ARG A 576 0.85 -13.17 -5.15
N ASP A 577 1.47 -14.34 -5.02
CA ASP A 577 2.63 -14.52 -4.16
C ASP A 577 3.86 -13.82 -4.76
N SER A 578 4.59 -13.08 -3.92
CA SER A 578 5.75 -12.28 -4.32
C SER A 578 6.97 -12.76 -3.56
N PRO A 579 8.10 -13.07 -4.24
CA PRO A 579 9.28 -13.66 -3.60
C PRO A 579 10.03 -12.70 -2.66
N LEU A 580 9.77 -11.38 -2.74
CA LEU A 580 10.42 -10.38 -1.89
C LEU A 580 9.44 -9.84 -0.84
N HIS A 581 8.52 -8.96 -1.28
CA HIS A 581 7.49 -8.39 -0.44
C HIS A 581 6.21 -8.20 -1.24
N ARG A 582 5.07 -8.37 -0.58
CA ARG A 582 3.76 -8.07 -1.13
C ARG A 582 3.37 -6.64 -0.77
N SER A 583 3.09 -5.81 -1.76
CA SER A 583 2.61 -4.44 -1.50
C SER A 583 1.15 -4.47 -1.03
N VAL A 584 0.91 -3.86 0.13
CA VAL A 584 -0.41 -3.66 0.73
C VAL A 584 -0.64 -2.16 0.82
N VAL A 585 -1.68 -1.68 0.15
CA VAL A 585 -1.99 -0.25 0.08
C VAL A 585 -3.19 0.03 0.97
N VAL A 586 -3.05 1.03 1.84
CA VAL A 586 -4.14 1.60 2.65
C VAL A 586 -4.38 3.02 2.14
N ALA A 587 -5.51 3.22 1.47
CA ALA A 587 -5.90 4.54 0.95
C ALA A 587 -7.00 5.15 1.83
N PHE A 588 -6.70 6.26 2.49
CA PHE A 588 -7.69 7.07 3.23
C PHE A 588 -8.28 8.14 2.30
N GLY A 589 -9.59 8.12 2.08
CA GLY A 589 -10.31 9.09 1.26
C GLY A 589 -10.54 10.43 1.96
N LYS A 590 -11.16 11.38 1.24
CA LYS A 590 -11.57 12.69 1.79
C LYS A 590 -12.57 12.48 2.94
N THR A 591 -12.55 13.35 3.95
CA THR A 591 -13.51 13.31 5.07
C THR A 591 -14.93 13.55 4.57
N LEU A 592 -15.87 12.84 5.17
CA LEU A 592 -17.30 12.90 4.88
C LEU A 592 -18.08 13.31 6.15
N PRO A 593 -19.21 14.02 6.01
CA PRO A 593 -20.12 14.31 7.11
C PRO A 593 -20.67 13.04 7.78
N LYS A 594 -21.00 13.09 9.07
CA LYS A 594 -21.48 11.93 9.85
C LYS A 594 -22.81 11.34 9.34
N ASP A 595 -23.61 12.16 8.67
CA ASP A 595 -24.92 11.84 8.07
C ASP A 595 -24.81 11.27 6.65
N THR A 596 -23.61 10.95 6.18
CA THR A 596 -23.41 10.34 4.86
C THR A 596 -24.09 8.97 4.79
N PRO A 597 -25.01 8.74 3.83
CA PRO A 597 -25.72 7.47 3.68
C PRO A 597 -24.83 6.38 3.08
N ALA A 598 -25.19 5.11 3.36
CA ALA A 598 -24.37 3.95 3.00
C ALA A 598 -24.04 3.82 1.50
N ASP A 599 -24.96 4.18 0.62
CA ASP A 599 -24.79 4.12 -0.84
C ASP A 599 -23.75 5.14 -1.34
N VAL A 600 -23.77 6.37 -0.79
CA VAL A 600 -22.77 7.40 -1.07
C VAL A 600 -21.41 6.97 -0.52
N LEU A 601 -21.37 6.46 0.71
CA LEU A 601 -20.13 5.97 1.32
C LEU A 601 -19.49 4.86 0.47
N LYS A 602 -20.30 3.88 0.02
CA LYS A 602 -19.84 2.77 -0.83
C LYS A 602 -19.20 3.30 -2.12
N ARG A 603 -19.82 4.27 -2.79
CA ARG A 603 -19.27 4.94 -3.98
C ARG A 603 -17.94 5.64 -3.69
N ARG A 604 -17.84 6.39 -2.59
CA ARG A 604 -16.60 7.08 -2.21
C ARG A 604 -15.45 6.10 -1.88
N ILE A 605 -15.75 4.90 -1.40
CA ILE A 605 -14.76 3.81 -1.24
C ILE A 605 -14.33 3.26 -2.60
N PHE A 606 -15.25 3.06 -3.55
CA PHE A 606 -14.88 2.69 -4.93
C PHE A 606 -13.99 3.76 -5.59
N ASP A 607 -14.23 5.05 -5.36
CA ASP A 607 -13.32 6.09 -5.87
C ASP A 607 -11.88 5.95 -5.35
N GLN A 608 -11.69 5.46 -4.11
CA GLN A 608 -10.36 5.16 -3.57
C GLN A 608 -9.70 3.94 -4.23
N THR A 609 -10.49 3.01 -4.78
CA THR A 609 -9.92 1.82 -5.42
C THR A 609 -9.07 2.19 -6.62
N ILE A 610 -9.44 3.22 -7.40
CA ILE A 610 -8.70 3.65 -8.60
C ILE A 610 -7.25 4.00 -8.25
N ARG A 611 -7.06 4.88 -7.26
CA ARG A 611 -5.73 5.34 -6.84
C ARG A 611 -4.88 4.18 -6.31
N SER A 612 -5.47 3.33 -5.47
CA SER A 612 -4.76 2.17 -4.92
C SER A 612 -4.29 1.19 -5.99
N TRP A 613 -5.06 1.05 -7.08
CA TRP A 613 -4.73 0.19 -8.20
C TRP A 613 -3.74 0.83 -9.17
N GLN A 614 -3.80 2.15 -9.40
CA GLN A 614 -2.79 2.85 -10.19
C GLN A 614 -1.39 2.64 -9.61
N ILE A 615 -1.24 2.77 -8.29
CA ILE A 615 0.03 2.51 -7.59
C ILE A 615 0.50 1.07 -7.80
N TYR A 616 -0.40 0.09 -7.69
CA TYR A 616 -0.05 -1.30 -7.97
C TYR A 616 0.46 -1.50 -9.40
N MET A 617 -0.14 -0.82 -10.38
CA MET A 617 0.20 -0.97 -11.79
C MET A 617 1.58 -0.41 -12.14
N GLU A 618 2.13 0.50 -11.34
CA GLU A 618 3.47 1.06 -11.56
C GLU A 618 4.54 -0.04 -11.58
N ASP A 619 4.40 -1.05 -10.73
CA ASP A 619 5.36 -2.16 -10.58
C ASP A 619 5.13 -3.32 -11.54
N LEU A 620 4.05 -3.31 -12.34
CA LEU A 620 3.75 -4.44 -13.23
C LEU A 620 4.59 -4.42 -14.53
N PRO A 621 5.07 -5.60 -14.96
CA PRO A 621 5.83 -5.74 -16.20
C PRO A 621 4.93 -5.62 -17.44
N THR A 622 5.55 -5.53 -18.62
CA THR A 622 4.83 -5.63 -19.89
C THR A 622 4.19 -7.01 -20.06
N LEU A 623 3.21 -7.12 -20.95
CA LEU A 623 2.55 -8.41 -21.26
C LEU A 623 3.55 -9.50 -21.68
N ALA A 624 4.57 -9.14 -22.48
CA ALA A 624 5.59 -10.07 -22.93
C ALA A 624 6.45 -10.59 -21.77
N ASP A 625 6.93 -9.68 -20.92
CA ASP A 625 7.78 -10.02 -19.78
C ASP A 625 7.00 -10.82 -18.72
N ALA A 626 5.74 -10.46 -18.47
CA ALA A 626 4.84 -11.21 -17.61
C ALA A 626 4.59 -12.65 -18.11
N TRP A 627 4.47 -12.83 -19.43
CA TRP A 627 4.32 -14.16 -20.00
C TRP A 627 5.58 -15.01 -19.82
N ILE A 628 6.77 -14.42 -20.01
CA ILE A 628 8.06 -15.11 -19.78
C ILE A 628 8.16 -15.60 -18.33
N GLU A 629 7.79 -14.78 -17.36
CA GLU A 629 7.77 -15.17 -15.93
C GLU A 629 6.83 -16.34 -15.65
N THR A 630 5.63 -16.29 -16.23
CA THR A 630 4.62 -17.32 -16.05
C THR A 630 5.08 -18.65 -16.68
N VAL A 631 5.63 -18.59 -17.89
CA VAL A 631 6.22 -19.76 -18.56
C VAL A 631 7.40 -20.31 -17.76
N LYS A 632 8.21 -19.46 -17.13
CA LYS A 632 9.32 -19.93 -16.28
C LYS A 632 8.82 -20.74 -15.09
N ARG A 633 7.75 -20.27 -14.42
CA ARG A 633 7.14 -20.97 -13.28
C ARG A 633 6.45 -22.28 -13.69
N ARG A 634 5.92 -22.37 -14.92
CA ARG A 634 5.06 -23.49 -15.36
C ARG A 634 5.51 -24.14 -16.68
N SER A 635 6.81 -24.18 -16.94
CA SER A 635 7.38 -24.52 -18.25
C SER A 635 6.93 -25.87 -18.85
N GLY A 636 6.60 -26.85 -17.99
CA GLY A 636 6.17 -28.20 -18.37
C GLY A 636 4.66 -28.41 -18.47
N GLN A 637 3.84 -27.43 -18.10
CA GLN A 637 2.38 -27.56 -18.06
C GLN A 637 1.74 -27.27 -19.43
N LEU A 638 0.55 -27.83 -19.65
CA LEU A 638 -0.28 -27.52 -20.81
C LEU A 638 -0.68 -26.04 -20.76
N THR A 639 -0.56 -25.33 -21.89
CA THR A 639 -0.94 -23.91 -21.96
C THR A 639 -1.94 -23.62 -23.07
N ILE A 640 -1.75 -24.18 -24.27
CA ILE A 640 -2.59 -23.90 -25.43
C ILE A 640 -2.98 -25.25 -26.03
N ALA A 641 -4.27 -25.46 -26.21
CA ALA A 641 -4.81 -26.51 -27.05
C ALA A 641 -5.60 -25.87 -28.20
N ASP A 642 -5.79 -26.61 -29.28
CA ASP A 642 -6.61 -26.22 -30.41
C ASP A 642 -7.55 -27.39 -30.72
N SER A 643 -8.81 -27.10 -31.03
CA SER A 643 -9.79 -28.10 -31.45
C SER A 643 -9.32 -29.02 -32.60
N LEU A 644 -8.40 -28.56 -33.44
CA LEU A 644 -7.87 -29.31 -34.60
C LEU A 644 -6.39 -29.69 -34.47
N GLY A 645 -5.70 -29.21 -33.43
CA GLY A 645 -4.24 -29.25 -33.31
C GLY A 645 -3.73 -30.08 -32.13
N LYS A 646 -2.41 -30.31 -32.09
CA LYS A 646 -1.79 -30.94 -30.92
C LYS A 646 -1.67 -29.93 -29.77
N PRO A 647 -1.98 -30.32 -28.52
CA PRO A 647 -1.76 -29.46 -27.36
C PRO A 647 -0.29 -29.08 -27.19
N MET A 648 -0.03 -27.87 -26.72
CA MET A 648 1.30 -27.29 -26.52
C MET A 648 1.58 -26.98 -25.06
N LYS A 649 2.80 -27.29 -24.62
CA LYS A 649 3.29 -26.91 -23.29
C LYS A 649 3.81 -25.48 -23.27
N ALA A 650 3.83 -24.85 -22.10
CA ALA A 650 4.22 -23.44 -21.91
C ALA A 650 5.57 -23.08 -22.56
N ALA A 651 6.63 -23.86 -22.31
CA ALA A 651 7.94 -23.59 -22.91
C ALA A 651 7.97 -23.76 -24.44
N GLN A 652 7.15 -24.65 -24.99
CA GLN A 652 7.06 -24.86 -26.44
C GLN A 652 6.34 -23.68 -27.11
N ALA A 653 5.28 -23.17 -26.49
CA ALA A 653 4.57 -21.99 -26.96
C ALA A 653 5.50 -20.76 -26.97
N LEU A 654 6.21 -20.50 -25.86
CA LEU A 654 7.14 -19.37 -25.80
C LEU A 654 8.29 -19.52 -26.81
N ALA A 655 8.89 -20.70 -26.96
CA ALA A 655 9.94 -20.91 -27.96
C ALA A 655 9.45 -20.67 -29.40
N ALA A 656 8.23 -21.11 -29.74
CA ALA A 656 7.63 -20.87 -31.04
C ALA A 656 7.35 -19.37 -31.29
N SER A 657 6.75 -18.68 -30.31
CA SER A 657 6.52 -17.24 -30.41
C SER A 657 7.82 -16.42 -30.46
N SER A 658 8.87 -16.83 -29.74
CA SER A 658 10.18 -16.17 -29.83
C SER A 658 10.83 -16.36 -31.20
N ALA A 659 10.74 -17.54 -31.81
CA ALA A 659 11.22 -17.77 -33.17
C ALA A 659 10.47 -16.88 -34.18
N MET A 660 9.14 -16.80 -34.04
CA MET A 660 8.28 -15.92 -34.84
C MET A 660 8.62 -14.44 -34.62
N ALA A 661 8.85 -14.00 -33.38
CA ALA A 661 9.21 -12.62 -33.04
C ALA A 661 10.50 -12.16 -33.74
N ARG A 662 11.50 -13.06 -33.85
CA ARG A 662 12.74 -12.79 -34.60
C ARG A 662 12.48 -12.57 -36.09
N ARG A 663 11.50 -13.26 -36.68
CA ARG A 663 11.10 -13.05 -38.09
C ARG A 663 10.30 -11.77 -38.22
N ILE A 664 9.31 -11.52 -37.35
CA ILE A 664 8.53 -10.28 -37.34
C ILE A 664 9.46 -9.06 -37.27
N THR A 665 10.43 -9.07 -36.38
CA THR A 665 11.45 -8.02 -36.26
C THR A 665 12.18 -7.73 -37.57
N LYS A 666 12.52 -8.77 -38.35
CA LYS A 666 13.27 -8.65 -39.60
C LYS A 666 12.38 -8.25 -40.78
N LEU A 667 11.16 -8.76 -40.80
CA LEU A 667 10.24 -8.63 -41.93
C LEU A 667 9.41 -7.33 -41.88
N SER A 668 9.19 -6.80 -40.68
CA SER A 668 8.36 -5.62 -40.41
C SER A 668 9.18 -4.51 -39.74
N PRO A 669 9.77 -3.58 -40.52
CA PRO A 669 10.43 -2.40 -39.96
C PRO A 669 9.47 -1.47 -39.21
N GLU A 670 8.20 -1.40 -39.63
CA GLU A 670 7.15 -0.57 -39.05
C GLU A 670 6.78 -0.96 -37.60
N GLN A 671 6.24 -0.02 -36.83
CA GLN A 671 5.85 -0.27 -35.42
C GLN A 671 4.55 -1.06 -35.28
N ASN A 672 3.57 -0.79 -36.15
CA ASN A 672 2.24 -1.40 -36.12
C ASN A 672 2.17 -2.57 -37.11
N VAL A 673 1.83 -3.75 -36.62
CA VAL A 673 1.78 -4.97 -37.42
C VAL A 673 0.35 -5.49 -37.51
N GLY A 674 -0.11 -5.74 -38.75
CA GLY A 674 -1.44 -6.28 -39.01
C GLY A 674 -1.51 -7.80 -38.83
N LEU A 675 -2.54 -8.29 -38.17
CA LEU A 675 -2.80 -9.71 -37.95
C LEU A 675 -4.21 -10.05 -38.41
N LEU A 676 -4.32 -10.91 -39.41
CA LEU A 676 -5.57 -11.39 -39.98
C LEU A 676 -5.70 -12.89 -39.69
N LEU A 677 -5.95 -13.22 -38.42
CA LEU A 677 -5.91 -14.61 -37.94
C LEU A 677 -7.14 -14.93 -37.08
N PRO A 678 -7.63 -16.19 -37.12
CA PRO A 678 -8.71 -16.63 -36.25
C PRO A 678 -8.18 -17.01 -34.87
N THR A 679 -9.09 -17.21 -33.93
CA THR A 679 -8.79 -17.72 -32.58
C THR A 679 -8.30 -19.17 -32.67
N SER A 680 -6.98 -19.32 -32.73
CA SER A 680 -6.27 -20.57 -32.99
C SER A 680 -4.92 -20.51 -32.28
N ALA A 681 -4.26 -21.66 -32.11
CA ALA A 681 -2.91 -21.66 -31.54
C ALA A 681 -1.95 -20.76 -32.33
N GLY A 682 -2.05 -20.76 -33.67
CA GLY A 682 -1.24 -19.88 -34.52
C GLY A 682 -1.52 -18.39 -34.29
N GLY A 683 -2.79 -17.99 -34.22
CA GLY A 683 -3.20 -16.61 -33.95
C GLY A 683 -2.71 -16.09 -32.61
N VAL A 684 -2.83 -16.92 -31.57
CA VAL A 684 -2.39 -16.60 -30.21
C VAL A 684 -0.86 -16.46 -30.14
N LEU A 685 -0.13 -17.40 -30.76
CA LEU A 685 1.33 -17.34 -30.81
C LEU A 685 1.82 -16.11 -31.59
N ALA A 686 1.13 -15.72 -32.66
CA ALA A 686 1.44 -14.54 -33.45
C ALA A 686 1.21 -13.25 -32.67
N ASN A 687 0.10 -13.13 -31.93
CA ASN A 687 -0.13 -11.99 -31.03
C ASN A 687 1.01 -11.83 -30.03
N MET A 688 1.41 -12.91 -29.35
CA MET A 688 2.53 -12.83 -28.40
C MET A 688 3.88 -12.60 -29.07
N ALA A 689 4.10 -13.13 -30.28
CA ALA A 689 5.32 -12.90 -31.05
C ALA A 689 5.49 -11.43 -31.43
N THR A 690 4.41 -10.75 -31.81
CA THR A 690 4.41 -9.30 -32.10
C THR A 690 4.81 -8.49 -30.86
N LEU A 691 4.26 -8.83 -29.68
CA LEU A 691 4.65 -8.17 -28.43
C LEU A 691 6.10 -8.46 -28.03
N LEU A 692 6.57 -9.71 -28.15
CA LEU A 692 7.97 -10.08 -27.91
C LEU A 692 8.92 -9.31 -28.84
N ALA A 693 8.50 -9.02 -30.07
CA ALA A 693 9.26 -8.21 -31.03
C ALA A 693 9.31 -6.71 -30.68
N GLY A 694 8.58 -6.26 -29.64
CA GLY A 694 8.47 -4.85 -29.27
C GLY A 694 7.53 -4.05 -30.18
N LYS A 695 6.66 -4.73 -30.93
CA LYS A 695 5.75 -4.14 -31.91
C LYS A 695 4.33 -4.01 -31.34
N THR A 696 3.54 -3.13 -31.94
CA THR A 696 2.13 -2.94 -31.61
C THR A 696 1.28 -3.84 -32.49
N LEU A 697 0.45 -4.69 -31.87
CA LEU A 697 -0.40 -5.63 -32.60
C LEU A 697 -1.72 -4.97 -33.03
N VAL A 698 -2.13 -5.22 -34.27
CA VAL A 698 -3.40 -4.75 -34.83
C VAL A 698 -4.15 -5.94 -35.41
N ASN A 699 -5.05 -6.52 -34.60
CA ASN A 699 -5.90 -7.61 -35.07
C ASN A 699 -7.01 -7.04 -35.97
N LEU A 700 -6.98 -7.42 -37.24
CA LEU A 700 -7.86 -6.92 -38.27
C LEU A 700 -9.22 -7.61 -38.21
N ASN A 701 -10.28 -6.81 -38.20
CA ASN A 701 -11.64 -7.32 -38.21
C ASN A 701 -12.01 -7.84 -39.61
N TYR A 702 -11.83 -9.14 -39.82
CA TYR A 702 -12.19 -9.83 -41.06
C TYR A 702 -13.70 -9.93 -41.32
N THR A 703 -14.53 -9.47 -40.39
CA THR A 703 -15.99 -9.40 -40.56
C THR A 703 -16.50 -7.99 -40.88
N ALA A 704 -15.60 -7.00 -40.89
CA ALA A 704 -15.93 -5.64 -41.29
C ALA A 704 -16.03 -5.51 -42.82
N SER A 705 -16.63 -4.43 -43.30
CA SER A 705 -16.63 -4.09 -44.72
C SER A 705 -15.20 -3.90 -45.25
N GLN A 706 -15.02 -4.08 -46.56
CA GLN A 706 -13.73 -3.87 -47.21
C GLN A 706 -13.18 -2.45 -47.00
N GLU A 707 -14.06 -1.46 -47.05
CA GLU A 707 -13.73 -0.04 -46.80
C GLU A 707 -13.24 0.17 -45.37
N ALA A 708 -13.92 -0.41 -44.38
CA ALA A 708 -13.51 -0.32 -42.99
C ALA A 708 -12.15 -1.01 -42.76
N LEU A 709 -11.93 -2.17 -43.39
CA LEU A 709 -10.66 -2.88 -43.30
C LEU A 709 -9.52 -2.10 -43.97
N ARG A 710 -9.75 -1.50 -45.14
CA ARG A 710 -8.78 -0.62 -45.82
C ARG A 710 -8.46 0.62 -44.98
N SER A 711 -9.49 1.26 -44.43
CA SER A 711 -9.32 2.41 -43.54
C SER A 711 -8.51 2.06 -42.30
N ALA A 712 -8.73 0.88 -41.70
CA ALA A 712 -7.96 0.41 -40.56
C ALA A 712 -6.47 0.20 -40.91
N LEU A 713 -6.19 -0.41 -42.07
CA LEU A 713 -4.83 -0.59 -42.58
C LEU A 713 -4.10 0.74 -42.78
N GLU A 714 -4.78 1.72 -43.37
CA GLU A 714 -4.24 3.06 -43.64
C GLU A 714 -4.02 3.86 -42.36
N GLN A 715 -5.03 3.96 -41.49
CA GLN A 715 -4.95 4.70 -40.23
C GLN A 715 -3.82 4.18 -39.33
N ALA A 716 -3.64 2.86 -39.27
CA ALA A 716 -2.58 2.22 -38.49
C ALA A 716 -1.23 2.17 -39.21
N GLY A 717 -1.13 2.61 -40.47
CA GLY A 717 0.11 2.59 -41.24
C GLY A 717 0.66 1.17 -41.46
N ILE A 718 -0.22 0.18 -41.61
CA ILE A 718 0.17 -1.23 -41.70
C ILE A 718 0.74 -1.51 -43.10
N GLN A 719 1.99 -1.99 -43.14
CA GLN A 719 2.66 -2.41 -44.38
C GLN A 719 2.74 -3.93 -44.51
N THR A 720 2.91 -4.63 -43.38
CA THR A 720 2.96 -6.09 -43.31
C THR A 720 1.73 -6.66 -42.61
N VAL A 721 1.11 -7.68 -43.21
CA VAL A 721 -0.01 -8.43 -42.62
C VAL A 721 0.36 -9.90 -42.48
N TYR A 722 0.22 -10.43 -41.26
CA TYR A 722 0.41 -11.84 -40.96
C TYR A 722 -0.93 -12.59 -41.00
N SER A 723 -0.98 -13.70 -41.74
CA SER A 723 -2.21 -14.48 -41.92
C SER A 723 -1.92 -15.98 -42.09
N SER A 724 -2.96 -16.78 -42.31
CA SER A 724 -2.88 -18.21 -42.63
C SER A 724 -3.47 -18.46 -44.01
N LYS A 725 -2.80 -19.25 -44.86
CA LYS A 725 -3.30 -19.59 -46.20
C LYS A 725 -4.69 -20.21 -46.13
N ARG A 726 -4.83 -21.20 -45.24
CA ARG A 726 -6.09 -21.89 -44.99
C ARG A 726 -7.19 -20.93 -44.52
N PHE A 727 -6.83 -19.94 -43.71
CA PHE A 727 -7.82 -18.97 -43.22
C PHE A 727 -8.25 -17.99 -44.30
N VAL A 728 -7.31 -17.45 -45.09
CA VAL A 728 -7.62 -16.57 -46.22
C VAL A 728 -8.53 -17.29 -47.22
N GLU A 729 -8.19 -18.53 -47.61
CA GLU A 729 -9.03 -19.34 -48.51
C GLU A 729 -10.44 -19.54 -47.95
N LYS A 730 -10.57 -19.79 -46.63
CA LYS A 730 -11.87 -19.94 -45.98
C LYS A 730 -12.68 -18.64 -45.98
N LEU A 731 -12.04 -17.47 -45.85
CA LEU A 731 -12.72 -16.17 -45.93
C LEU A 731 -13.21 -15.89 -47.35
N GLU A 732 -12.38 -16.16 -48.36
CA GLU A 732 -12.77 -16.04 -49.77
C GLU A 732 -13.97 -16.94 -50.12
N GLN A 733 -13.96 -18.19 -49.65
CA GLN A 733 -15.09 -19.12 -49.81
C GLN A 733 -16.38 -18.66 -49.13
N ARG A 734 -16.27 -17.82 -48.09
CA ARG A 734 -17.42 -17.19 -47.41
C ARG A 734 -17.88 -15.90 -48.08
N GLY A 735 -17.33 -15.55 -49.25
CA GLY A 735 -17.67 -14.33 -49.97
C GLY A 735 -17.04 -13.06 -49.39
N LEU A 736 -15.96 -13.19 -48.60
CA LEU A 736 -15.21 -12.07 -48.04
C LEU A 736 -13.88 -11.92 -48.82
N PRO A 737 -13.80 -11.03 -49.82
CA PRO A 737 -12.65 -10.94 -50.73
C PRO A 737 -11.47 -10.18 -50.09
N VAL A 738 -10.90 -10.78 -49.05
CA VAL A 738 -9.81 -10.20 -48.27
C VAL A 738 -8.52 -10.06 -49.08
N LYS A 739 -8.29 -10.89 -50.10
CA LYS A 739 -7.12 -10.76 -50.99
C LYS A 739 -7.07 -9.41 -51.70
N ALA A 740 -8.21 -8.90 -52.15
CA ALA A 740 -8.31 -7.60 -52.80
C ALA A 740 -8.00 -6.44 -51.83
N VAL A 741 -8.38 -6.59 -50.55
CA VAL A 741 -8.11 -5.56 -49.52
C VAL A 741 -6.63 -5.54 -49.12
N LEU A 742 -5.94 -6.68 -49.22
CA LEU A 742 -4.52 -6.82 -48.91
C LEU A 742 -3.58 -6.47 -50.07
N GLU A 743 -4.12 -6.08 -51.23
CA GLU A 743 -3.33 -5.68 -52.39
C GLU A 743 -2.41 -4.50 -52.06
N GLY A 744 -1.18 -4.53 -52.58
CA GLY A 744 -0.15 -3.52 -52.28
C GLY A 744 0.46 -3.62 -50.87
N ARG A 745 0.12 -4.64 -50.08
CA ARG A 745 0.73 -4.92 -48.77
C ARG A 745 1.55 -6.20 -48.80
N ARG A 746 2.53 -6.30 -47.90
CA ARG A 746 3.31 -7.54 -47.72
C ARG A 746 2.50 -8.53 -46.88
N VAL A 747 2.00 -9.60 -47.50
CA VAL A 747 1.32 -10.68 -46.77
C VAL A 747 2.32 -11.78 -46.44
N VAL A 748 2.43 -12.13 -45.15
CA VAL A 748 3.29 -13.22 -44.67
C VAL A 748 2.41 -14.32 -44.07
N TYR A 749 2.48 -15.51 -44.64
CA TYR A 749 1.73 -16.65 -44.16
C TYR A 749 2.47 -17.40 -43.05
N LEU A 750 1.78 -17.72 -41.96
CA LEU A 750 2.36 -18.43 -40.81
C LEU A 750 2.87 -19.82 -41.20
N GLU A 751 2.24 -20.47 -42.17
CA GLU A 751 2.67 -21.77 -42.68
C GLU A 751 4.04 -21.72 -43.36
N ASP A 752 4.31 -20.65 -44.11
CA ASP A 752 5.58 -20.44 -44.81
C ASP A 752 6.68 -20.05 -43.81
N MET A 753 6.37 -19.11 -42.92
CA MET A 753 7.31 -18.70 -41.87
C MET A 753 7.74 -19.87 -40.99
N ARG A 754 6.82 -20.80 -40.68
CA ARG A 754 7.12 -21.98 -39.87
C ARG A 754 8.17 -22.89 -40.52
N GLN A 755 8.28 -22.92 -41.84
CA GLN A 755 9.28 -23.72 -42.56
C GLN A 755 10.70 -23.17 -42.38
N GLU A 756 10.83 -21.88 -42.08
CA GLU A 756 12.12 -21.21 -41.80
C GLU A 756 12.66 -21.48 -40.38
N PHE A 757 11.91 -22.18 -39.53
CA PHE A 757 12.32 -22.44 -38.16
C PHE A 757 13.32 -23.60 -38.11
N SER A 758 14.55 -23.32 -37.69
CA SER A 758 15.51 -24.39 -37.44
C SER A 758 15.12 -25.17 -36.17
N LYS A 759 15.20 -26.51 -36.23
CA LYS A 759 15.04 -27.37 -35.06
C LYS A 759 16.05 -27.04 -33.96
N THR A 760 17.27 -26.65 -34.34
CA THR A 760 18.32 -26.24 -33.39
C THR A 760 17.98 -24.93 -32.69
N GLU A 761 17.39 -23.97 -33.41
CA GLU A 761 16.95 -22.69 -32.85
C GLU A 761 15.83 -22.88 -31.81
N LEU A 762 14.83 -23.70 -32.14
CA LEU A 762 13.72 -24.02 -31.23
C LEU A 762 14.22 -24.78 -29.99
N ALA A 763 15.09 -25.77 -30.18
CA ALA A 763 15.67 -26.54 -29.08
C ALA A 763 16.55 -25.67 -28.16
N ALA A 764 17.40 -24.81 -28.73
CA ALA A 764 18.24 -23.89 -27.97
C ALA A 764 17.41 -22.88 -27.17
N THR A 765 16.37 -22.29 -27.79
CA THR A 765 15.47 -21.35 -27.11
C THR A 765 14.69 -22.04 -25.99
N TRP A 766 14.18 -23.24 -26.24
CA TRP A 766 13.52 -24.06 -25.23
C TRP A 766 14.44 -24.42 -24.07
N LEU A 767 15.70 -24.77 -24.34
CA LEU A 767 16.70 -25.07 -23.32
C LEU A 767 17.03 -23.82 -22.49
N ALA A 768 17.18 -22.67 -23.15
CA ALA A 768 17.38 -21.39 -22.49
C ALA A 768 16.22 -21.07 -21.53
N ILE A 769 14.96 -21.22 -21.96
CA ILE A 769 13.77 -21.02 -21.12
C ILE A 769 13.82 -21.90 -19.86
N ARG A 770 14.29 -23.14 -19.98
CA ARG A 770 14.40 -24.06 -18.85
C ARG A 770 15.55 -23.74 -17.91
N LEU A 771 16.73 -23.44 -18.45
CA LEU A 771 17.94 -23.31 -17.65
C LEU A 771 18.17 -21.89 -17.13
N LEU A 772 17.95 -20.85 -17.94
CA LEU A 772 18.32 -19.48 -17.58
C LEU A 772 17.32 -18.84 -16.60
N PRO A 773 17.78 -18.01 -15.66
CA PRO A 773 16.91 -17.23 -14.78
C PRO A 773 16.15 -16.13 -15.54
N VAL A 774 15.02 -15.67 -14.98
CA VAL A 774 14.12 -14.68 -15.62
C VAL A 774 14.86 -13.41 -16.05
N TRP A 775 15.77 -12.89 -15.23
CA TRP A 775 16.50 -11.65 -15.52
C TRP A 775 17.40 -11.75 -16.76
N MET A 776 17.84 -12.95 -17.16
CA MET A 776 18.54 -13.19 -18.42
C MET A 776 17.58 -13.44 -19.59
N LEU A 777 16.45 -14.10 -19.32
CA LEU A 777 15.47 -14.45 -20.35
C LEU A 777 14.72 -13.24 -20.91
N ARG A 778 14.36 -12.27 -20.07
CA ARG A 778 13.63 -11.06 -20.50
C ARG A 778 14.35 -10.33 -21.65
N PRO A 779 15.61 -9.84 -21.50
CA PRO A 779 16.30 -9.13 -22.58
C PRO A 779 16.65 -10.03 -23.77
N LEU A 780 16.72 -11.35 -23.58
CA LEU A 780 17.01 -12.30 -24.66
C LEU A 780 15.81 -12.52 -25.59
N LEU A 781 14.60 -12.55 -25.03
CA LEU A 781 13.39 -12.99 -25.74
C LEU A 781 12.40 -11.85 -26.02
N SER A 782 12.42 -10.80 -25.22
CA SER A 782 11.47 -9.67 -25.29
C SER A 782 12.22 -8.39 -25.62
N ARG A 783 11.62 -7.55 -26.47
CA ARG A 783 12.04 -6.17 -26.74
C ARG A 783 11.05 -5.14 -26.18
N ALA A 784 9.92 -5.59 -25.63
CA ALA A 784 8.88 -4.74 -25.08
C ALA A 784 9.14 -4.50 -23.59
N HIS A 785 9.80 -3.39 -23.26
CA HIS A 785 10.15 -3.06 -21.86
C HIS A 785 9.43 -1.82 -21.31
N ASN A 786 8.67 -1.09 -22.13
CA ASN A 786 7.90 0.06 -21.67
C ASN A 786 6.42 -0.32 -21.43
N PRO A 787 5.94 -0.39 -20.18
CA PRO A 787 4.54 -0.71 -19.87
C PRO A 787 3.52 0.32 -20.39
N GLU A 788 3.94 1.56 -20.64
CA GLU A 788 3.09 2.63 -21.18
C GLU A 788 3.03 2.64 -22.71
N ALA A 789 3.87 1.86 -23.39
CA ALA A 789 3.79 1.75 -24.84
C ALA A 789 2.48 1.06 -25.27
N THR A 790 1.89 1.51 -26.38
CA THR A 790 0.70 0.91 -26.99
C THR A 790 1.00 -0.53 -27.38
N ALA A 791 0.33 -1.48 -26.72
CA ALA A 791 0.47 -2.91 -26.97
C ALA A 791 -0.44 -3.36 -28.12
N ALA A 792 -1.67 -2.85 -28.14
CA ALA A 792 -2.68 -3.22 -29.13
C ALA A 792 -3.48 -2.02 -29.62
N ILE A 793 -3.83 -2.04 -30.90
CA ILE A 793 -4.81 -1.14 -31.50
C ILE A 793 -5.99 -1.98 -31.98
N LEU A 794 -7.18 -1.68 -31.46
CA LEU A 794 -8.41 -2.39 -31.83
C LEU A 794 -9.36 -1.43 -32.53
N PHE A 795 -9.78 -1.79 -33.73
CA PHE A 795 -10.72 -0.98 -34.51
C PHE A 795 -12.16 -1.29 -34.12
N SER A 796 -12.87 -0.28 -33.65
CA SER A 796 -14.31 -0.33 -33.40
C SER A 796 -15.07 0.24 -34.61
N SER A 797 -16.20 -0.38 -34.96
CA SER A 797 -17.13 0.17 -35.94
C SER A 797 -17.80 1.41 -35.34
N GLY A 798 -17.55 2.58 -35.93
CA GLY A 798 -18.31 3.78 -35.61
C GLY A 798 -19.74 3.60 -36.10
N SER A 799 -20.73 4.01 -35.32
CA SER A 799 -22.16 4.01 -35.71
C SER A 799 -22.46 4.91 -36.92
N GLU A 800 -21.55 5.84 -37.27
CA GLU A 800 -21.81 6.91 -38.26
C GLU A 800 -20.55 7.29 -39.08
N GLY A 801 -19.52 6.44 -39.18
CA GLY A 801 -18.31 6.79 -39.95
C GLY A 801 -17.17 5.76 -39.93
N ALA A 802 -16.01 6.16 -40.47
CA ALA A 802 -14.80 5.34 -40.55
C ALA A 802 -14.42 4.70 -39.19
N PRO A 803 -13.89 3.47 -39.18
CA PRO A 803 -13.60 2.75 -37.96
C PRO A 803 -12.55 3.47 -37.12
N LYS A 804 -12.68 3.37 -35.80
CA LYS A 804 -11.90 4.14 -34.83
C LYS A 804 -10.91 3.22 -34.14
N GLY A 805 -9.61 3.47 -34.29
CA GLY A 805 -8.56 2.69 -33.62
C GLY A 805 -8.43 3.07 -32.15
N VAL A 806 -8.76 2.16 -31.24
CA VAL A 806 -8.59 2.32 -29.78
C VAL A 806 -7.19 1.89 -29.40
N MET A 807 -6.40 2.79 -28.80
CA MET A 807 -5.04 2.49 -28.36
C MET A 807 -5.02 2.00 -26.90
N LEU A 808 -4.56 0.78 -26.70
CA LEU A 808 -4.41 0.15 -25.39
C LEU A 808 -2.93 -0.07 -25.07
N SER A 809 -2.45 0.47 -23.95
CA SER A 809 -1.10 0.21 -23.47
C SER A 809 -0.96 -1.19 -22.88
N HIS A 810 0.27 -1.67 -22.71
CA HIS A 810 0.53 -2.89 -21.94
C HIS A 810 -0.09 -2.79 -20.54
N ARG A 811 0.01 -1.61 -19.91
CA ARG A 811 -0.54 -1.35 -18.57
C ARG A 811 -2.06 -1.37 -18.53
N ASN A 812 -2.76 -0.80 -19.52
CA ASN A 812 -4.23 -0.84 -19.58
C ASN A 812 -4.74 -2.28 -19.64
N ILE A 813 -4.15 -3.08 -20.53
CA ILE A 813 -4.52 -4.50 -20.67
C ILE A 813 -4.18 -5.25 -19.39
N MET A 814 -2.94 -5.12 -18.88
CA MET A 814 -2.49 -5.82 -17.68
C MET A 814 -3.38 -5.52 -16.47
N ALA A 815 -3.80 -4.25 -16.30
CA ALA A 815 -4.76 -3.87 -15.28
C ALA A 815 -6.04 -4.70 -15.40
N ASN A 816 -6.67 -4.70 -16.58
CA ASN A 816 -7.90 -5.46 -16.77
C ASN A 816 -7.73 -6.97 -16.56
N LEU A 817 -6.59 -7.55 -16.93
CA LEU A 817 -6.30 -8.97 -16.66
C LEU A 817 -6.27 -9.25 -15.16
N LYS A 818 -5.56 -8.42 -14.37
CA LYS A 818 -5.45 -8.61 -12.92
C LYS A 818 -6.78 -8.39 -12.22
N GLN A 819 -7.52 -7.36 -12.63
CA GLN A 819 -8.87 -7.08 -12.15
C GLN A 819 -9.82 -8.27 -12.42
N THR A 820 -9.78 -8.81 -13.64
CA THR A 820 -10.62 -9.95 -14.05
C THR A 820 -10.23 -11.24 -13.31
N SER A 821 -8.93 -11.51 -13.16
CA SER A 821 -8.43 -12.68 -12.41
C SER A 821 -8.83 -12.65 -10.93
N ASP A 822 -8.85 -11.45 -10.32
CA ASP A 822 -9.24 -11.26 -8.92
C ASP A 822 -10.73 -11.54 -8.70
N VAL A 823 -11.62 -11.12 -9.60
CA VAL A 823 -13.09 -11.39 -9.51
C VAL A 823 -13.48 -12.81 -9.93
N LEU A 824 -12.74 -13.42 -10.87
CA LEU A 824 -12.94 -14.83 -11.23
C LEU A 824 -12.56 -15.78 -10.07
N ASN A 825 -11.86 -15.25 -9.06
CA ASN A 825 -11.25 -16.00 -7.97
C ASN A 825 -10.52 -17.25 -8.49
N THR A 826 -9.76 -17.05 -9.57
CA THR A 826 -9.15 -18.06 -10.45
C THR A 826 -8.78 -19.35 -9.71
N GLU A 827 -9.23 -20.51 -10.17
CA GLU A 827 -9.07 -21.82 -9.53
C GLU A 827 -7.96 -22.67 -10.18
N ASN A 828 -7.52 -23.74 -9.51
CA ASN A 828 -6.35 -24.52 -9.95
C ASN A 828 -6.61 -25.35 -11.22
N ASP A 829 -7.85 -25.78 -11.40
CA ASP A 829 -8.36 -26.58 -12.50
C ASP A 829 -9.01 -25.71 -13.59
N ASP A 830 -8.87 -24.38 -13.51
CA ASP A 830 -9.46 -23.50 -14.50
C ASP A 830 -8.83 -23.68 -15.88
N VAL A 831 -9.70 -23.84 -16.88
CA VAL A 831 -9.35 -23.93 -18.30
C VAL A 831 -10.28 -22.99 -19.09
N VAL A 832 -9.69 -22.07 -19.84
CA VAL A 832 -10.43 -21.03 -20.57
C VAL A 832 -10.79 -21.51 -21.98
N MET A 833 -12.08 -21.49 -22.32
CA MET A 833 -12.53 -21.72 -23.70
C MET A 833 -12.37 -20.44 -24.52
N ALA A 834 -11.39 -20.42 -25.41
CA ALA A 834 -11.07 -19.30 -26.29
C ALA A 834 -11.76 -19.47 -27.65
N SER A 835 -13.03 -19.12 -27.73
CA SER A 835 -13.83 -19.16 -28.95
C SER A 835 -14.18 -17.77 -29.52
N LEU A 836 -13.93 -16.69 -28.78
CA LEU A 836 -14.21 -15.33 -29.24
C LEU A 836 -13.11 -14.82 -30.19
N PRO A 837 -13.44 -14.03 -31.23
CA PRO A 837 -12.45 -13.55 -32.20
C PRO A 837 -11.38 -12.64 -31.58
N LEU A 838 -10.12 -12.81 -32.01
CA LEU A 838 -8.95 -12.07 -31.49
C LEU A 838 -8.95 -10.57 -31.83
N PHE A 839 -9.72 -10.12 -32.81
CA PHE A 839 -9.90 -8.70 -33.12
C PHE A 839 -10.93 -8.00 -32.22
N HIS A 840 -11.68 -8.76 -31.43
CA HIS A 840 -12.52 -8.20 -30.37
C HIS A 840 -11.74 -8.12 -29.08
N ALA A 841 -11.88 -7.01 -28.35
CA ALA A 841 -11.20 -6.81 -27.07
C ALA A 841 -11.46 -7.95 -26.08
N PHE A 842 -12.68 -8.47 -26.03
CA PHE A 842 -13.04 -9.58 -25.14
C PHE A 842 -12.31 -10.88 -25.49
N GLY A 843 -12.19 -11.17 -26.80
CA GLY A 843 -11.41 -12.30 -27.29
C GLY A 843 -9.91 -12.16 -27.02
N LEU A 844 -9.36 -10.98 -27.30
CA LEU A 844 -7.93 -10.69 -27.14
C LEU A 844 -7.48 -10.71 -25.66
N THR A 845 -8.28 -10.15 -24.77
CA THR A 845 -7.88 -9.93 -23.37
C THR A 845 -8.27 -11.12 -22.50
N VAL A 846 -9.56 -11.32 -22.22
CA VAL A 846 -10.06 -12.31 -21.27
C VAL A 846 -9.87 -13.74 -21.78
N THR A 847 -10.06 -13.99 -23.07
CA THR A 847 -9.94 -15.36 -23.60
C THR A 847 -8.55 -15.74 -24.10
N GLN A 848 -7.63 -14.77 -24.26
CA GLN A 848 -6.26 -15.02 -24.70
C GLN A 848 -5.21 -14.52 -23.69
N PHE A 849 -5.08 -13.22 -23.46
CA PHE A 849 -3.99 -12.73 -22.60
C PHE A 849 -4.14 -13.18 -21.14
N LEU A 850 -5.35 -13.16 -20.58
CA LEU A 850 -5.60 -13.58 -19.20
C LEU A 850 -5.07 -14.99 -18.92
N PRO A 851 -5.47 -16.05 -19.66
CA PRO A 851 -4.95 -17.40 -19.40
C PRO A 851 -3.43 -17.50 -19.61
N LEU A 852 -2.85 -16.80 -20.59
CA LEU A 852 -1.40 -16.85 -20.79
C LEU A 852 -0.61 -16.17 -19.66
N ILE A 853 -1.11 -15.03 -19.16
CA ILE A 853 -0.42 -14.25 -18.11
C ILE A 853 -0.66 -14.81 -16.71
N GLU A 854 -1.83 -15.39 -16.43
CA GLU A 854 -2.12 -16.08 -15.15
C GLU A 854 -1.75 -17.59 -15.20
N GLY A 855 -1.24 -18.06 -16.34
CA GLY A 855 -0.76 -19.43 -16.51
C GLY A 855 -1.87 -20.48 -16.43
N LEU A 856 -3.06 -20.16 -16.93
CA LEU A 856 -4.18 -21.06 -17.12
C LEU A 856 -4.09 -21.69 -18.52
N PRO A 857 -4.45 -22.97 -18.68
CA PRO A 857 -4.65 -23.55 -20.01
C PRO A 857 -5.79 -22.84 -20.76
N MET A 858 -5.61 -22.64 -22.06
CA MET A 858 -6.64 -22.15 -22.97
C MET A 858 -6.86 -23.11 -24.13
N VAL A 859 -8.11 -23.22 -24.58
CA VAL A 859 -8.52 -24.09 -25.68
C VAL A 859 -9.07 -23.22 -26.81
N CYS A 860 -8.35 -23.16 -27.92
CA CYS A 860 -8.70 -22.32 -29.05
C CYS A 860 -9.73 -23.00 -29.96
N HIS A 861 -10.70 -22.22 -30.41
CA HIS A 861 -11.59 -22.62 -31.49
C HIS A 861 -11.87 -21.43 -32.41
N ALA A 862 -11.64 -21.65 -33.71
CA ALA A 862 -11.56 -20.58 -34.70
C ALA A 862 -12.92 -19.96 -35.06
N ASP A 863 -13.99 -20.73 -34.97
CA ASP A 863 -15.32 -20.33 -35.42
C ASP A 863 -16.30 -20.27 -34.23
N PRO A 864 -16.68 -19.09 -33.73
CA PRO A 864 -17.61 -18.97 -32.61
C PRO A 864 -19.00 -19.56 -32.89
N THR A 865 -19.34 -19.79 -34.17
CA THR A 865 -20.65 -20.35 -34.58
C THR A 865 -20.69 -21.88 -34.61
N ASP A 866 -19.53 -22.56 -34.61
CA ASP A 866 -19.44 -24.02 -34.52
C ASP A 866 -19.60 -24.49 -33.05
N VAL A 867 -20.81 -24.34 -32.53
CA VAL A 867 -21.15 -24.67 -31.14
C VAL A 867 -20.92 -26.14 -30.80
N MET A 868 -20.98 -27.04 -31.79
CA MET A 868 -20.68 -28.46 -31.59
C MET A 868 -19.18 -28.68 -31.43
N GLY A 869 -18.36 -28.05 -32.27
CA GLY A 869 -16.90 -28.05 -32.13
C GLY A 869 -16.47 -27.48 -30.77
N ILE A 870 -17.06 -26.37 -30.35
CA ILE A 870 -16.82 -25.76 -29.03
C ILE A 870 -17.24 -26.72 -27.91
N ALA A 871 -18.45 -27.28 -27.95
CA ALA A 871 -18.93 -28.21 -26.93
C ALA A 871 -18.00 -29.44 -26.81
N LYS A 872 -17.54 -30.01 -27.93
CA LYS A 872 -16.56 -31.11 -27.92
C LYS A 872 -15.25 -30.69 -27.26
N ALA A 873 -14.77 -29.48 -27.55
CA ALA A 873 -13.56 -28.94 -26.95
C ALA A 873 -13.72 -28.74 -25.44
N VAL A 874 -14.86 -28.18 -24.99
CA VAL A 874 -15.21 -28.04 -23.57
C VAL A 874 -15.19 -29.41 -22.89
N THR A 875 -15.82 -30.43 -23.47
CA THR A 875 -15.83 -31.79 -22.91
C THR A 875 -14.42 -32.40 -22.85
N THR A 876 -13.67 -32.31 -23.94
CA THR A 876 -12.35 -32.96 -24.09
C THR A 876 -11.32 -32.40 -23.13
N TYR A 877 -11.31 -31.08 -22.96
CA TYR A 877 -10.32 -30.38 -22.13
C TYR A 877 -10.88 -29.95 -20.77
N ARG A 878 -12.14 -30.32 -20.47
CA ARG A 878 -12.88 -29.91 -19.27
C ARG A 878 -12.80 -28.40 -19.04
N ALA A 879 -13.09 -27.61 -20.08
CA ALA A 879 -13.09 -26.15 -19.96
C ALA A 879 -14.06 -25.71 -18.87
N THR A 880 -13.64 -24.74 -18.04
CA THR A 880 -14.36 -24.28 -16.84
C THR A 880 -14.92 -22.87 -16.99
N ILE A 881 -14.30 -22.06 -17.85
CA ILE A 881 -14.69 -20.68 -18.10
C ILE A 881 -14.98 -20.51 -19.58
N MET A 882 -16.15 -19.96 -19.90
CA MET A 882 -16.54 -19.62 -21.27
C MET A 882 -17.15 -18.22 -21.32
N CYS A 883 -16.81 -17.47 -22.36
CA CYS A 883 -17.35 -16.14 -22.64
C CYS A 883 -18.07 -16.15 -23.99
N GLY A 884 -19.17 -15.41 -24.10
CA GLY A 884 -19.99 -15.37 -25.31
C GLY A 884 -20.79 -14.07 -25.44
N THR A 885 -21.40 -13.88 -26.60
CA THR A 885 -22.49 -12.93 -26.77
C THR A 885 -23.83 -13.65 -26.55
N SER A 886 -24.90 -12.91 -26.29
CA SER A 886 -26.27 -13.47 -26.21
C SER A 886 -26.59 -14.32 -27.45
N THR A 887 -26.22 -13.80 -28.62
CA THR A 887 -26.38 -14.43 -29.94
C THR A 887 -25.63 -15.75 -30.04
N PHE A 888 -24.35 -15.80 -29.66
CA PHE A 888 -23.59 -17.05 -29.72
C PHE A 888 -24.08 -18.08 -28.71
N LEU A 889 -24.46 -17.66 -27.50
CA LEU A 889 -24.98 -18.56 -26.48
C LEU A 889 -26.33 -19.18 -26.89
N ARG A 890 -27.18 -18.43 -27.63
CA ARG A 890 -28.42 -18.95 -28.23
C ARG A 890 -28.20 -20.13 -29.17
N LEU A 891 -27.08 -20.16 -29.90
CA LEU A 891 -26.78 -21.26 -30.83
C LEU A 891 -26.60 -22.60 -30.09
N PHE A 892 -26.08 -22.59 -28.85
CA PHE A 892 -25.95 -23.79 -28.03
C PHE A 892 -27.31 -24.37 -27.61
N THR A 893 -28.28 -23.51 -27.27
CA THR A 893 -29.61 -23.96 -26.86
C THR A 893 -30.38 -24.53 -28.07
N ARG A 894 -30.29 -23.88 -29.22
CA ARG A 894 -30.93 -24.32 -30.48
C ARG A 894 -30.32 -25.60 -31.06
N ASN A 895 -29.04 -25.87 -30.86
CA ASN A 895 -28.40 -27.06 -31.43
C ASN A 895 -28.75 -28.34 -30.64
N ARG A 896 -29.62 -29.19 -31.19
CA ARG A 896 -30.06 -30.46 -30.57
C ARG A 896 -28.94 -31.48 -30.34
N LYS A 897 -27.84 -31.40 -31.10
CA LYS A 897 -26.72 -32.32 -30.95
C LYS A 897 -25.86 -32.01 -29.73
N VAL A 898 -25.90 -30.77 -29.23
CA VAL A 898 -25.15 -30.38 -28.02
C VAL A 898 -25.85 -30.95 -26.80
N HIS A 899 -25.29 -32.01 -26.25
CA HIS A 899 -25.81 -32.70 -25.07
C HIS A 899 -25.47 -31.94 -23.78
N PRO A 900 -26.34 -31.89 -22.75
CA PRO A 900 -26.09 -31.13 -21.53
C PRO A 900 -24.74 -31.44 -20.85
N LEU A 901 -24.39 -32.73 -20.76
CA LEU A 901 -23.10 -33.20 -20.21
C LEU A 901 -21.87 -32.62 -20.91
N MET A 902 -22.00 -32.12 -22.14
CA MET A 902 -20.85 -31.56 -22.87
C MET A 902 -20.37 -30.23 -22.27
N LEU A 903 -21.22 -29.52 -21.54
CA LEU A 903 -20.95 -28.23 -20.91
C LEU A 903 -20.87 -28.33 -19.37
N ASP A 904 -20.89 -29.55 -18.81
CA ASP A 904 -20.98 -29.78 -17.37
C ASP A 904 -19.78 -29.21 -16.59
N SER A 905 -18.59 -29.23 -17.17
CA SER A 905 -17.37 -28.69 -16.53
C SER A 905 -17.37 -27.16 -16.40
N LEU A 906 -18.23 -26.44 -17.13
CA LEU A 906 -18.29 -24.98 -17.04
C LEU A 906 -18.84 -24.56 -15.67
N ARG A 907 -18.02 -23.83 -14.91
CA ARG A 907 -18.43 -23.19 -13.65
C ARG A 907 -18.81 -21.71 -13.84
N ILE A 908 -18.21 -21.04 -14.84
CA ILE A 908 -18.47 -19.64 -15.14
C ILE A 908 -18.77 -19.47 -16.63
N ILE A 909 -19.92 -18.88 -16.92
CA ILE A 909 -20.34 -18.50 -18.28
C ILE A 909 -20.72 -17.02 -18.25
N VAL A 910 -19.99 -16.20 -19.00
CA VAL A 910 -20.22 -14.75 -19.05
C VAL A 910 -20.72 -14.32 -20.42
N ALA A 911 -21.88 -13.69 -20.45
CA ALA A 911 -22.37 -12.94 -21.60
C ALA A 911 -21.86 -11.49 -21.52
N GLY A 912 -21.38 -10.98 -22.65
CA GLY A 912 -20.98 -9.58 -22.77
C GLY A 912 -21.04 -9.08 -24.21
N ALA A 913 -20.66 -7.82 -24.40
CA ALA A 913 -20.69 -7.08 -25.66
C ALA A 913 -22.09 -6.75 -26.22
N GLU A 914 -23.15 -7.41 -25.77
CA GLU A 914 -24.56 -7.07 -26.03
C GLU A 914 -25.44 -7.47 -24.84
N LYS A 915 -26.67 -6.92 -24.78
CA LYS A 915 -27.63 -7.26 -23.73
C LYS A 915 -28.00 -8.74 -23.79
N LEU A 916 -27.98 -9.44 -22.65
CA LEU A 916 -28.44 -10.83 -22.61
C LEU A 916 -29.97 -10.88 -22.73
N SER A 917 -30.47 -11.72 -23.63
CA SER A 917 -31.90 -11.98 -23.78
C SER A 917 -32.36 -12.91 -22.67
N ASP A 918 -33.49 -12.59 -22.04
CA ASP A 918 -34.07 -13.42 -20.98
C ASP A 918 -34.37 -14.84 -21.50
N ASP A 919 -34.90 -14.98 -22.72
CA ASP A 919 -35.11 -16.29 -23.36
C ASP A 919 -33.82 -17.10 -23.49
N VAL A 920 -32.68 -16.45 -23.80
CA VAL A 920 -31.39 -17.14 -23.90
C VAL A 920 -30.96 -17.60 -22.52
N ARG A 921 -31.08 -16.75 -21.50
CA ARG A 921 -30.77 -17.11 -20.11
C ARG A 921 -31.60 -18.30 -19.64
N GLU A 922 -32.92 -18.21 -19.80
CA GLU A 922 -33.86 -19.23 -19.36
C GLU A 922 -33.68 -20.54 -20.12
N SER A 923 -33.63 -20.50 -21.46
CA SER A 923 -33.43 -21.71 -22.28
C SER A 923 -32.07 -22.38 -22.02
N PHE A 924 -31.02 -21.59 -21.75
CA PHE A 924 -29.71 -22.13 -21.40
C PHE A 924 -29.73 -22.79 -20.02
N LYS A 925 -30.35 -22.15 -19.02
CA LYS A 925 -30.54 -22.72 -17.69
C LYS A 925 -31.38 -24.00 -17.74
N LEU A 926 -32.49 -24.01 -18.48
CA LEU A 926 -33.36 -25.18 -18.62
C LEU A 926 -32.64 -26.36 -19.29
N LYS A 927 -31.85 -26.11 -20.34
CA LYS A 927 -31.16 -27.18 -21.08
C LYS A 927 -29.91 -27.69 -20.36
N PHE A 928 -29.10 -26.79 -19.79
CA PHE A 928 -27.76 -27.10 -19.29
C PHE A 928 -27.63 -27.06 -17.76
N ASN A 929 -28.64 -26.55 -17.04
CA ASN A 929 -28.58 -26.26 -15.60
C ASN A 929 -27.37 -25.37 -15.22
N LYS A 930 -27.11 -24.36 -16.05
CA LYS A 930 -26.03 -23.39 -15.88
C LYS A 930 -26.56 -21.97 -15.99
N GLU A 931 -26.09 -21.10 -15.11
CA GLU A 931 -26.38 -19.67 -15.16
C GLU A 931 -25.46 -18.97 -16.17
N ILE A 932 -26.00 -17.95 -16.83
CA ILE A 932 -25.23 -17.00 -17.63
C ILE A 932 -25.16 -15.68 -16.86
N TYR A 933 -23.95 -15.26 -16.53
CA TYR A 933 -23.69 -13.98 -15.88
C TYR A 933 -23.50 -12.88 -16.92
N GLU A 934 -24.06 -11.70 -16.69
CA GLU A 934 -23.86 -10.54 -17.56
C GLU A 934 -22.71 -9.67 -17.10
N GLY A 935 -21.88 -9.22 -18.05
CA GLY A 935 -20.86 -8.21 -17.83
C GLY A 935 -20.92 -7.08 -18.86
N TYR A 936 -20.38 -5.93 -18.47
CA TYR A 936 -20.37 -4.73 -19.28
C TYR A 936 -18.99 -4.08 -19.34
N GLY A 937 -18.77 -3.38 -20.44
CA GLY A 937 -17.62 -2.53 -20.69
C GLY A 937 -17.42 -2.34 -22.19
N ALA A 938 -16.32 -1.69 -22.56
CA ALA A 938 -16.04 -1.27 -23.92
C ALA A 938 -14.61 -1.61 -24.31
N THR A 939 -14.28 -1.55 -25.61
CA THR A 939 -12.89 -1.69 -26.06
C THR A 939 -11.98 -0.67 -25.37
N GLU A 940 -12.51 0.53 -25.13
CA GLU A 940 -11.90 1.65 -24.43
C GLU A 940 -11.60 1.40 -22.94
N THR A 941 -12.09 0.31 -22.36
CA THR A 941 -11.86 -0.11 -20.96
C THR A 941 -11.18 -1.47 -20.84
N ALA A 942 -10.63 -1.98 -21.94
CA ALA A 942 -9.74 -3.13 -22.02
C ALA A 942 -10.20 -4.52 -21.50
N PRO A 943 -11.44 -5.05 -21.66
CA PRO A 943 -12.73 -4.43 -21.95
C PRO A 943 -13.74 -4.54 -20.79
N VAL A 944 -13.43 -5.25 -19.71
CA VAL A 944 -14.41 -5.55 -18.66
C VAL A 944 -14.41 -4.41 -17.64
N ALA A 945 -15.56 -3.76 -17.43
CA ALA A 945 -15.72 -2.70 -16.45
C ALA A 945 -16.52 -3.18 -15.22
N SER A 946 -17.58 -3.95 -15.46
CA SER A 946 -18.43 -4.56 -14.42
C SER A 946 -18.87 -5.97 -14.83
N VAL A 947 -19.18 -6.81 -13.84
CA VAL A 947 -19.63 -8.18 -14.09
C VAL A 947 -20.45 -8.73 -12.91
N ASN A 948 -21.50 -9.48 -13.21
CA ASN A 948 -22.18 -10.31 -12.23
C ASN A 948 -21.37 -11.57 -11.93
N LEU A 949 -21.35 -12.00 -10.68
CA LEU A 949 -20.65 -13.19 -10.22
C LEU A 949 -21.63 -14.17 -9.57
N PRO A 950 -21.24 -15.45 -9.41
CA PRO A 950 -21.98 -16.38 -8.55
C PRO A 950 -22.06 -15.86 -7.12
N ASP A 951 -23.18 -16.15 -6.47
CA ASP A 951 -23.33 -15.92 -5.04
C ASP A 951 -22.40 -16.83 -4.23
N ALA A 952 -21.98 -16.36 -3.06
CA ALA A 952 -21.14 -17.12 -2.15
C ALA A 952 -21.74 -17.16 -0.75
N ILE A 953 -21.74 -18.33 -0.10
CA ILE A 953 -22.25 -18.49 1.27
C ILE A 953 -21.12 -18.49 2.30
N ASP A 954 -21.29 -17.69 3.37
CA ASP A 954 -20.50 -17.82 4.57
C ASP A 954 -21.08 -18.90 5.49
N VAL A 955 -20.50 -20.11 5.44
CA VAL A 955 -20.91 -21.24 6.28
C VAL A 955 -20.83 -20.97 7.79
N ALA A 956 -19.99 -20.03 8.24
CA ALA A 956 -19.87 -19.72 9.66
C ALA A 956 -21.06 -18.90 10.19
N TYR A 957 -21.66 -18.07 9.34
CA TYR A 957 -22.73 -17.14 9.71
C TYR A 957 -24.04 -17.38 8.93
N MET A 958 -24.05 -18.35 8.03
CA MET A 958 -25.15 -18.68 7.11
C MET A 958 -25.66 -17.46 6.33
N GLN A 959 -24.75 -16.57 5.94
CA GLN A 959 -25.08 -15.37 5.15
C GLN A 959 -24.64 -15.54 3.70
N VAL A 960 -25.50 -15.13 2.77
CA VAL A 960 -25.21 -15.11 1.34
C VAL A 960 -24.63 -13.75 0.98
N GLN A 961 -23.46 -13.75 0.36
CA GLN A 961 -22.91 -12.61 -0.34
C GLN A 961 -23.39 -12.66 -1.80
N CYS A 962 -24.28 -11.73 -2.14
CA CYS A 962 -24.81 -11.59 -3.50
C CYS A 962 -23.68 -11.18 -4.45
N GLY A 963 -23.36 -12.04 -5.42
CA GLY A 963 -22.37 -11.77 -6.45
C GLY A 963 -22.99 -11.19 -7.72
N GLY A 964 -24.28 -11.45 -7.96
CA GLY A 964 -24.98 -11.06 -9.17
C GLY A 964 -26.43 -10.70 -8.92
N LYS A 965 -26.97 -9.79 -9.74
CA LYS A 965 -28.38 -9.38 -9.72
C LYS A 965 -28.95 -9.41 -11.13
N GLN A 966 -29.99 -10.20 -11.35
CA GLN A 966 -30.62 -10.31 -12.67
C GLN A 966 -31.13 -8.94 -13.15
N GLY A 967 -30.95 -8.67 -14.44
CA GLY A 967 -31.30 -7.38 -15.06
C GLY A 967 -30.22 -6.30 -14.90
N THR A 968 -29.14 -6.59 -14.18
CA THR A 968 -27.97 -5.70 -14.05
C THR A 968 -26.79 -6.27 -14.82
N VAL A 969 -25.77 -5.46 -15.06
CA VAL A 969 -24.47 -5.87 -15.63
C VAL A 969 -23.38 -5.95 -14.55
N GLY A 970 -23.80 -6.16 -13.30
CA GLY A 970 -22.92 -6.40 -12.17
C GLY A 970 -22.33 -5.15 -11.51
N MET A 971 -21.41 -5.41 -10.59
CA MET A 971 -20.64 -4.40 -9.88
C MET A 971 -19.31 -4.11 -10.60
N PRO A 972 -18.70 -2.93 -10.39
CA PRO A 972 -17.39 -2.61 -10.95
C PRO A 972 -16.31 -3.61 -10.53
N LEU A 973 -15.34 -3.83 -11.41
CA LEU A 973 -14.14 -4.58 -11.05
C LEU A 973 -13.33 -3.83 -9.97
N PRO A 974 -12.52 -4.54 -9.16
CA PRO A 974 -11.53 -3.89 -8.29
C PRO A 974 -10.67 -2.90 -9.09
N GLY A 975 -10.43 -1.70 -8.58
CA GLY A 975 -9.70 -0.64 -9.31
C GLY A 975 -10.53 0.16 -10.32
N THR A 976 -11.78 -0.23 -10.56
CA THR A 976 -12.74 0.48 -11.40
C THR A 976 -13.75 1.23 -10.54
N SER A 977 -14.13 2.44 -10.95
CA SER A 977 -15.29 3.15 -10.41
C SER A 977 -16.25 3.50 -11.54
N LEU A 978 -17.55 3.51 -11.21
CA LEU A 978 -18.62 3.88 -12.12
C LEU A 978 -19.31 5.12 -11.56
N LYS A 979 -19.57 6.11 -12.41
CA LYS A 979 -20.39 7.28 -12.06
C LYS A 979 -21.54 7.41 -13.04
N ILE A 980 -22.68 7.82 -12.52
CA ILE A 980 -23.83 8.23 -13.32
C ILE A 980 -23.89 9.75 -13.23
N VAL A 981 -23.80 10.42 -14.38
CA VAL A 981 -23.75 11.88 -14.44
C VAL A 981 -24.81 12.43 -15.37
N ASP A 982 -25.16 13.69 -15.18
CA ASP A 982 -25.89 14.45 -16.19
C ASP A 982 -25.03 14.58 -17.46
N PRO A 983 -25.56 14.29 -18.66
CA PRO A 983 -24.78 14.25 -19.89
C PRO A 983 -24.23 15.60 -20.35
N GLU A 984 -24.76 16.74 -19.86
CA GLU A 984 -24.34 18.08 -20.27
C GLU A 984 -23.39 18.71 -19.25
N SER A 985 -23.78 18.71 -17.98
CA SER A 985 -23.04 19.33 -16.88
C SER A 985 -21.94 18.42 -16.29
N PHE A 986 -22.01 17.10 -16.52
CA PHE A 986 -21.17 16.08 -15.89
C PHE A 986 -21.27 16.05 -14.35
N GLU A 987 -22.31 16.64 -13.76
CA GLU A 987 -22.59 16.54 -12.33
C GLU A 987 -23.07 15.12 -11.96
N GLU A 988 -22.59 14.59 -10.85
CA GLU A 988 -22.94 13.24 -10.37
C GLU A 988 -24.40 13.19 -9.91
N LEU A 989 -25.18 12.27 -10.49
CA LEU A 989 -26.60 12.09 -10.16
C LEU A 989 -26.78 11.24 -8.87
N PRO A 990 -27.89 11.42 -8.15
CA PRO A 990 -28.27 10.56 -7.04
C PRO A 990 -28.45 9.09 -7.42
N THR A 991 -28.30 8.19 -6.45
CA THR A 991 -28.53 6.75 -6.61
C THR A 991 -29.93 6.47 -7.17
N GLY A 992 -30.03 5.51 -8.09
CA GLY A 992 -31.27 5.13 -8.75
C GLY A 992 -31.68 6.01 -9.93
N GLN A 993 -31.12 7.23 -10.08
CA GLN A 993 -31.40 8.06 -11.24
C GLN A 993 -30.62 7.59 -12.48
N GLU A 994 -31.22 7.82 -13.65
CA GLU A 994 -30.64 7.42 -14.93
C GLU A 994 -29.88 8.58 -15.57
N GLY A 995 -28.64 8.33 -15.99
CA GLY A 995 -27.79 9.33 -16.63
C GLY A 995 -26.68 8.70 -17.45
N MET A 996 -25.73 9.52 -17.91
CA MET A 996 -24.55 9.08 -18.64
C MET A 996 -23.63 8.26 -17.74
N ILE A 997 -23.23 7.08 -18.22
CA ILE A 997 -22.30 6.21 -17.50
C ILE A 997 -20.87 6.67 -17.79
N LEU A 998 -20.11 6.96 -16.74
CA LEU A 998 -18.67 7.18 -16.79
C LEU A 998 -17.93 6.00 -16.16
N ILE A 999 -16.83 5.58 -16.79
CA ILE A 999 -15.98 4.50 -16.28
C ILE A 999 -14.58 5.03 -15.99
N GLY A 1000 -14.16 4.98 -14.73
CA GLY A 1000 -12.83 5.40 -14.29
C GLY A 1000 -11.99 4.21 -13.84
N GLY A 1001 -10.68 4.25 -14.10
CA GLY A 1001 -9.74 3.23 -13.65
C GLY A 1001 -8.49 3.10 -14.53
N PRO A 1002 -7.48 2.31 -14.09
CA PRO A 1002 -6.24 2.11 -14.83
C PRO A 1002 -6.43 1.37 -16.18
N GLN A 1003 -7.57 0.70 -16.37
CA GLN A 1003 -7.91 -0.01 -17.61
C GLN A 1003 -8.39 0.92 -18.75
N VAL A 1004 -8.64 2.20 -18.47
CA VAL A 1004 -9.10 3.17 -19.47
C VAL A 1004 -8.01 3.43 -20.51
N MET A 1005 -8.38 3.36 -21.79
CA MET A 1005 -7.50 3.50 -22.96
C MET A 1005 -6.61 4.75 -22.95
N GLN A 1006 -5.57 4.74 -23.78
CA GLN A 1006 -4.76 5.95 -24.00
C GLN A 1006 -5.53 7.00 -24.80
N GLY A 1007 -6.27 6.58 -25.82
CA GLY A 1007 -7.08 7.44 -26.67
C GLY A 1007 -7.35 6.80 -28.03
N TYR A 1008 -7.91 7.56 -28.95
CA TYR A 1008 -8.09 7.14 -30.33
C TYR A 1008 -6.87 7.47 -31.19
N LEU A 1009 -6.46 6.50 -32.01
CA LEU A 1009 -5.33 6.61 -32.92
C LEU A 1009 -5.49 7.81 -33.85
N ASN A 1010 -4.49 8.70 -33.86
CA ASN A 1010 -4.43 9.89 -34.71
C ASN A 1010 -5.68 10.78 -34.67
N ASN A 1011 -6.43 10.77 -33.56
CA ASN A 1011 -7.67 11.53 -33.41
C ASN A 1011 -7.78 12.19 -32.03
N PRO A 1012 -7.05 13.29 -31.79
CA PRO A 1012 -7.05 13.98 -30.51
C PRO A 1012 -8.40 14.61 -30.17
N ALA A 1013 -9.13 15.15 -31.15
CA ALA A 1013 -10.45 15.74 -30.94
C ALA A 1013 -11.45 14.73 -30.38
N LYS A 1014 -11.51 13.53 -30.97
CA LYS A 1014 -12.41 12.48 -30.46
C LYS A 1014 -11.90 11.83 -29.18
N THR A 1015 -10.60 11.92 -28.90
CA THR A 1015 -10.05 11.49 -27.62
C THR A 1015 -10.51 12.42 -26.51
N ALA A 1016 -10.44 13.74 -26.74
CA ALA A 1016 -10.91 14.75 -25.80
C ALA A 1016 -12.43 14.65 -25.54
N SER A 1017 -13.24 14.26 -26.53
CA SER A 1017 -14.68 14.06 -26.32
C SER A 1017 -15.03 12.76 -25.59
N ALA A 1018 -14.15 11.75 -25.62
CA ALA A 1018 -14.41 10.43 -25.02
C ALA A 1018 -13.74 10.26 -23.65
N ILE A 1019 -12.79 11.11 -23.29
CA ILE A 1019 -12.09 11.07 -22.01
C ILE A 1019 -12.30 12.38 -21.28
N HIS A 1020 -12.91 12.30 -20.10
CA HIS A 1020 -13.15 13.41 -19.21
C HIS A 1020 -12.29 13.27 -17.95
N GLU A 1021 -11.59 14.32 -17.53
CA GLU A 1021 -10.73 14.29 -16.34
C GLU A 1021 -11.41 14.94 -15.14
N LEU A 1022 -11.53 14.20 -14.04
CA LEU A 1022 -12.13 14.65 -12.78
C LEU A 1022 -11.24 14.25 -11.60
N ASP A 1023 -10.88 15.19 -10.72
CA ASP A 1023 -10.03 14.95 -9.53
C ASP A 1023 -8.70 14.20 -9.83
N GLY A 1024 -8.12 14.43 -11.03
CA GLY A 1024 -6.91 13.76 -11.49
C GLY A 1024 -7.11 12.32 -11.97
N VAL A 1025 -8.35 11.90 -12.19
CA VAL A 1025 -8.72 10.59 -12.75
C VAL A 1025 -9.29 10.77 -14.15
N ARG A 1026 -8.87 9.90 -15.08
CA ARG A 1026 -9.41 9.82 -16.44
C ARG A 1026 -10.65 8.93 -16.46
N TRP A 1027 -11.78 9.47 -16.92
CA TRP A 1027 -13.06 8.79 -17.05
C TRP A 1027 -13.43 8.63 -18.53
N TYR A 1028 -13.77 7.42 -18.94
CA TYR A 1028 -14.33 7.16 -20.26
C TYR A 1028 -15.81 7.51 -20.29
N VAL A 1029 -16.21 8.37 -21.22
CA VAL A 1029 -17.60 8.75 -21.50
C VAL A 1029 -18.18 7.71 -22.46
N THR A 1030 -19.05 6.84 -21.95
CA THR A 1030 -19.50 5.64 -22.68
C THR A 1030 -20.48 5.93 -23.83
N GLY A 1031 -21.25 7.02 -23.69
CA GLY A 1031 -22.43 7.28 -24.52
C GLY A 1031 -23.63 6.39 -24.15
N ASP A 1032 -23.53 5.60 -23.07
CA ASP A 1032 -24.58 4.73 -22.58
C ASP A 1032 -25.31 5.38 -21.41
N LYS A 1033 -26.64 5.20 -21.37
CA LYS A 1033 -27.50 5.64 -20.26
C LYS A 1033 -27.73 4.49 -19.30
N GLY A 1034 -27.54 4.73 -18.01
CA GLY A 1034 -27.71 3.71 -16.97
C GLY A 1034 -27.95 4.31 -15.60
N ARG A 1035 -28.13 3.42 -14.61
CA ARG A 1035 -28.29 3.78 -13.20
C ARG A 1035 -27.55 2.79 -12.30
N LEU A 1036 -27.11 3.27 -11.14
CA LEU A 1036 -26.57 2.45 -10.04
C LEU A 1036 -27.64 2.31 -8.96
N ASP A 1037 -27.77 1.11 -8.38
CA ASP A 1037 -28.58 0.90 -7.18
C ASP A 1037 -27.79 1.12 -5.88
N GLU A 1038 -28.44 1.01 -4.72
CA GLU A 1038 -27.82 1.21 -3.39
C GLU A 1038 -26.64 0.27 -3.12
N ASP A 1039 -26.66 -0.91 -3.76
CA ASP A 1039 -25.61 -1.91 -3.66
C ASP A 1039 -24.48 -1.71 -4.69
N GLY A 1040 -24.62 -0.75 -5.61
CA GLY A 1040 -23.64 -0.44 -6.65
C GLY A 1040 -23.70 -1.35 -7.87
N PHE A 1041 -24.79 -2.10 -8.08
CA PHE A 1041 -25.02 -2.81 -9.34
C PHE A 1041 -25.43 -1.82 -10.44
N LEU A 1042 -24.82 -1.98 -11.61
CA LEU A 1042 -25.10 -1.15 -12.78
C LEU A 1042 -26.23 -1.76 -13.61
N THR A 1043 -27.25 -0.96 -13.93
CA THR A 1043 -28.27 -1.29 -14.94
C THR A 1043 -28.05 -0.43 -16.17
N ILE A 1044 -27.96 -1.07 -17.35
CA ILE A 1044 -27.91 -0.37 -18.64
C ILE A 1044 -29.34 -0.19 -19.14
N VAL A 1045 -29.73 1.06 -19.41
CA VAL A 1045 -31.06 1.40 -19.94
C VAL A 1045 -31.04 1.25 -21.46
N ASP A 1046 -30.25 2.08 -22.12
CA ASP A 1046 -29.98 2.03 -23.57
C ASP A 1046 -28.79 2.95 -23.88
N ARG A 1047 -28.40 3.07 -25.15
CA ARG A 1047 -27.40 4.03 -25.62
C ARG A 1047 -28.04 5.35 -26.01
N TYR A 1048 -27.43 6.51 -25.72
CA TYR A 1048 -27.99 7.82 -26.11
C TYR A 1048 -28.28 7.93 -27.61
N SER A 1049 -27.46 7.29 -28.45
CA SER A 1049 -27.67 7.23 -29.91
C SER A 1049 -28.81 6.30 -30.35
N ARG A 1050 -29.36 5.49 -29.44
CA ARG A 1050 -30.48 4.57 -29.67
C ARG A 1050 -31.78 5.08 -29.03
N PHE A 1051 -31.86 6.37 -28.71
CA PHE A 1051 -33.12 7.03 -28.38
C PHE A 1051 -33.66 7.77 -29.60
N ALA A 1052 -34.95 7.57 -29.89
CA ALA A 1052 -35.69 8.45 -30.77
C ALA A 1052 -36.17 9.67 -29.98
N LYS A 1053 -35.93 10.87 -30.48
CA LYS A 1053 -36.42 12.13 -29.89
C LYS A 1053 -37.75 12.50 -30.52
N ILE A 1054 -38.86 12.12 -29.88
CA ILE A 1054 -40.20 12.25 -30.44
C ILE A 1054 -40.99 13.23 -29.58
N GLY A 1055 -41.30 14.41 -30.12
CA GLY A 1055 -42.10 15.42 -29.41
C GLY A 1055 -41.47 15.93 -28.11
N GLY A 1056 -40.14 15.94 -28.02
CA GLY A 1056 -39.39 16.35 -26.82
C GLY A 1056 -39.06 15.22 -25.84
N GLU A 1057 -39.68 14.04 -26.00
CA GLU A 1057 -39.41 12.85 -25.17
C GLU A 1057 -38.34 11.95 -25.81
N MET A 1058 -37.54 11.28 -24.98
CA MET A 1058 -36.56 10.29 -25.42
C MET A 1058 -37.13 8.88 -25.30
N VAL A 1059 -37.38 8.24 -26.43
CA VAL A 1059 -37.92 6.87 -26.49
C VAL A 1059 -36.80 5.89 -26.83
N SER A 1060 -36.53 4.94 -25.93
CA SER A 1060 -35.51 3.89 -26.15
C SER A 1060 -35.97 2.93 -27.26
N LEU A 1061 -35.21 2.89 -28.36
CA LEU A 1061 -35.46 1.98 -29.47
C LEU A 1061 -35.31 0.51 -29.04
N GLY A 1062 -34.35 0.21 -28.16
CA GLY A 1062 -34.20 -1.14 -27.60
C GLY A 1062 -35.40 -1.58 -26.75
N SER A 1063 -36.02 -0.65 -26.01
CA SER A 1063 -37.23 -0.94 -25.24
C SER A 1063 -38.43 -1.22 -26.14
N VAL A 1064 -38.51 -0.55 -27.29
CA VAL A 1064 -39.53 -0.81 -28.32
C VAL A 1064 -39.33 -2.20 -28.92
N GLU A 1065 -38.10 -2.58 -29.29
CA GLU A 1065 -37.76 -3.93 -29.77
C GLU A 1065 -38.19 -5.00 -28.75
N GLN A 1066 -37.89 -4.79 -27.47
CA GLN A 1066 -38.26 -5.75 -26.41
C GLN A 1066 -39.77 -5.86 -26.20
N ALA A 1067 -40.50 -4.74 -26.26
CA ALA A 1067 -41.95 -4.75 -26.18
C ALA A 1067 -42.57 -5.55 -27.35
N LEU A 1068 -42.05 -5.34 -28.57
CA LEU A 1068 -42.50 -6.06 -29.75
C LEU A 1068 -42.21 -7.55 -29.67
N ILE A 1069 -40.99 -7.95 -29.29
CA ILE A 1069 -40.62 -9.36 -29.15
C ILE A 1069 -41.55 -10.10 -28.18
N LYS A 1070 -42.01 -9.45 -27.10
CA LYS A 1070 -42.96 -10.05 -26.14
C LYS A 1070 -44.38 -10.21 -26.69
N LEU A 1071 -44.77 -9.36 -27.65
CA LEU A 1071 -46.11 -9.35 -28.24
C LEU A 1071 -46.20 -10.14 -29.53
N ILE A 1072 -45.07 -10.48 -30.16
CA ILE A 1072 -45.03 -11.35 -31.33
C ILE A 1072 -45.11 -12.79 -30.86
N ASP A 1073 -46.13 -13.53 -31.32
CA ASP A 1073 -46.36 -14.92 -30.88
C ASP A 1073 -45.30 -15.90 -31.41
N ASN A 1074 -44.50 -15.48 -32.40
CA ASN A 1074 -43.36 -16.24 -32.92
C ASN A 1074 -42.02 -15.65 -32.44
N PRO A 1075 -41.34 -16.30 -31.47
CA PRO A 1075 -40.07 -15.83 -30.91
C PRO A 1075 -38.88 -15.93 -31.89
N GLU A 1076 -39.08 -16.48 -33.09
CA GLU A 1076 -38.06 -16.51 -34.13
C GLU A 1076 -38.03 -15.25 -34.99
N ILE A 1077 -39.06 -14.40 -34.90
CA ILE A 1077 -39.11 -13.14 -35.65
C ILE A 1077 -38.22 -12.11 -34.96
N GLU A 1078 -37.15 -11.72 -35.64
CA GLU A 1078 -36.32 -10.59 -35.24
C GLU A 1078 -36.90 -9.29 -35.80
N VAL A 1079 -36.80 -8.23 -35.00
CA VAL A 1079 -37.18 -6.86 -35.37
C VAL A 1079 -36.04 -5.93 -35.02
N MET A 1080 -35.86 -4.87 -35.81
CA MET A 1080 -34.86 -3.84 -35.55
C MET A 1080 -35.49 -2.45 -35.61
N ALA A 1081 -35.37 -1.69 -34.53
CA ALA A 1081 -35.88 -0.34 -34.43
C ALA A 1081 -34.78 0.68 -34.74
N VAL A 1082 -35.09 1.60 -35.65
CA VAL A 1082 -34.24 2.75 -36.01
C VAL A 1082 -35.03 4.05 -35.94
N ASN A 1083 -34.35 5.15 -35.66
CA ASN A 1083 -34.94 6.48 -35.72
C ASN A 1083 -34.65 7.14 -37.08
N VAL A 1084 -35.66 7.80 -37.64
CA VAL A 1084 -35.53 8.64 -38.85
C VAL A 1084 -36.13 10.03 -38.58
N PRO A 1085 -35.67 11.09 -39.28
CA PRO A 1085 -36.24 12.43 -39.13
C PRO A 1085 -37.74 12.46 -39.45
N ASP A 1086 -38.51 13.24 -38.68
CA ASP A 1086 -39.94 13.50 -38.88
C ASP A 1086 -40.22 15.00 -38.76
N ALA A 1087 -40.89 15.58 -39.76
CA ALA A 1087 -41.10 17.03 -39.82
C ALA A 1087 -41.99 17.59 -38.70
N LYS A 1088 -42.84 16.77 -38.07
CA LYS A 1088 -43.79 17.21 -37.03
C LYS A 1088 -43.29 16.87 -35.62
N LYS A 1089 -42.67 15.71 -35.46
CA LYS A 1089 -42.28 15.16 -34.13
C LYS A 1089 -40.77 15.22 -33.87
N GLY A 1090 -39.97 15.73 -34.82
CA GLY A 1090 -38.51 15.72 -34.76
C GLY A 1090 -37.96 14.40 -35.31
N GLU A 1091 -38.29 13.30 -34.66
CA GLU A 1091 -37.99 11.94 -35.13
C GLU A 1091 -39.22 11.03 -35.05
N ARG A 1092 -39.16 9.90 -35.76
CA ARG A 1092 -40.13 8.78 -35.65
C ARG A 1092 -39.41 7.43 -35.62
N ILE A 1093 -40.09 6.42 -35.10
CA ILE A 1093 -39.58 5.04 -35.00
C ILE A 1093 -39.99 4.26 -36.25
N VAL A 1094 -39.01 3.60 -36.86
CA VAL A 1094 -39.21 2.67 -37.97
C VAL A 1094 -38.76 1.28 -37.54
N ILE A 1095 -39.60 0.27 -37.76
CA ILE A 1095 -39.26 -1.14 -37.50
C ILE A 1095 -38.93 -1.83 -38.82
N LEU A 1096 -37.75 -2.43 -38.89
CA LEU A 1096 -37.38 -3.38 -39.93
C LEU A 1096 -37.70 -4.80 -39.45
N HIS A 1097 -38.27 -5.62 -40.33
CA HIS A 1097 -38.63 -7.01 -40.02
C HIS A 1097 -38.43 -7.94 -41.22
N GLU A 1098 -38.03 -9.19 -40.97
CA GLU A 1098 -37.74 -10.18 -42.03
C GLU A 1098 -38.96 -10.96 -42.53
N GLN A 1099 -40.00 -11.06 -41.69
CA GLN A 1099 -41.18 -11.88 -41.97
C GLN A 1099 -42.44 -11.03 -41.97
N PRO A 1100 -43.49 -11.41 -42.73
CA PRO A 1100 -44.75 -10.67 -42.74
C PRO A 1100 -45.36 -10.64 -41.33
N LEU A 1101 -45.48 -9.42 -40.79
CA LEU A 1101 -46.09 -9.13 -39.50
C LEU A 1101 -47.44 -8.41 -39.72
N ASP A 1102 -48.44 -8.74 -38.92
CA ASP A 1102 -49.66 -7.92 -38.82
C ASP A 1102 -49.37 -6.70 -37.95
N THR A 1103 -48.86 -5.66 -38.59
CA THR A 1103 -48.37 -4.45 -37.92
C THR A 1103 -49.50 -3.70 -37.20
N GLY A 1104 -50.69 -3.64 -37.78
CA GLY A 1104 -51.86 -3.02 -37.16
C GLY A 1104 -52.33 -3.75 -35.89
N ALA A 1105 -52.31 -5.09 -35.90
CA ALA A 1105 -52.59 -5.87 -34.70
C ALA A 1105 -51.53 -5.68 -33.61
N LEU A 1106 -50.25 -5.59 -33.98
CA LEU A 1106 -49.16 -5.35 -33.03
C LEU A 1106 -49.22 -3.95 -32.40
N GLU A 1107 -49.50 -2.92 -33.18
CA GLU A 1107 -49.71 -1.55 -32.67
C GLU A 1107 -50.85 -1.51 -31.64
N LYS A 1108 -51.97 -2.18 -31.95
CA LYS A 1108 -53.10 -2.30 -31.03
C LYS A 1108 -52.73 -3.07 -29.77
N ARG A 1109 -52.03 -4.21 -29.89
CA ARG A 1109 -51.54 -5.01 -28.75
C ARG A 1109 -50.58 -4.21 -27.86
N MET A 1110 -49.73 -3.35 -28.42
CA MET A 1110 -48.86 -2.47 -27.64
C MET A 1110 -49.66 -1.48 -26.79
N LEU A 1111 -50.69 -0.85 -27.39
CA LEU A 1111 -51.57 0.08 -26.67
C LEU A 1111 -52.40 -0.64 -25.60
N GLU A 1112 -52.97 -1.81 -25.91
CA GLU A 1112 -53.72 -2.65 -24.97
C GLU A 1112 -52.85 -3.15 -23.81
N ALA A 1113 -51.57 -3.41 -24.05
CA ALA A 1113 -50.58 -3.76 -23.04
C ALA A 1113 -50.08 -2.57 -22.20
N GLY A 1114 -50.59 -1.36 -22.44
CA GLY A 1114 -50.29 -0.16 -21.65
C GLY A 1114 -48.96 0.51 -21.97
N TYR A 1115 -48.34 0.22 -23.13
CA TYR A 1115 -47.14 0.92 -23.56
C TYR A 1115 -47.45 2.37 -23.94
N ASN A 1116 -46.49 3.28 -23.72
CA ASN A 1116 -46.64 4.69 -24.07
C ASN A 1116 -46.92 4.84 -25.59
N PRO A 1117 -47.94 5.61 -26.02
CA PRO A 1117 -48.22 5.84 -27.44
C PRO A 1117 -47.02 6.33 -28.28
N LEU A 1118 -46.05 7.01 -27.67
CA LEU A 1118 -44.80 7.42 -28.34
C LEU A 1118 -43.86 6.24 -28.65
N MET A 1119 -44.02 5.09 -27.99
CA MET A 1119 -43.29 3.85 -28.27
C MET A 1119 -43.87 3.05 -29.43
N VAL A 1120 -45.12 3.33 -29.82
CA VAL A 1120 -45.79 2.59 -30.89
C VAL A 1120 -45.20 3.05 -32.23
N PRO A 1121 -44.55 2.14 -32.99
CA PRO A 1121 -43.96 2.51 -34.27
C PRO A 1121 -45.02 2.97 -35.26
N SER A 1122 -44.71 4.01 -36.04
CA SER A 1122 -45.62 4.53 -37.08
C SER A 1122 -45.28 4.00 -38.48
N THR A 1123 -44.20 3.24 -38.62
CA THR A 1123 -43.67 2.82 -39.91
C THR A 1123 -42.98 1.47 -39.78
N TRP A 1124 -43.31 0.56 -40.68
CA TRP A 1124 -42.82 -0.81 -40.70
C TRP A 1124 -42.29 -1.12 -42.10
N ILE A 1125 -41.09 -1.66 -42.19
CA ILE A 1125 -40.39 -1.95 -43.43
C ILE A 1125 -40.02 -3.42 -43.46
N HIS A 1126 -40.57 -4.14 -44.43
CA HIS A 1126 -40.16 -5.51 -44.71
C HIS A 1126 -38.80 -5.52 -45.42
N VAL A 1127 -37.86 -6.33 -44.92
CA VAL A 1127 -36.54 -6.54 -45.53
C VAL A 1127 -36.27 -8.04 -45.71
N ASP A 1128 -35.51 -8.44 -46.73
CA ASP A 1128 -35.20 -9.86 -46.94
C ASP A 1128 -34.36 -10.46 -45.81
N ALA A 1129 -33.48 -9.65 -45.20
CA ALA A 1129 -32.68 -10.01 -44.04
C ALA A 1129 -32.31 -8.75 -43.23
N LEU A 1130 -32.32 -8.87 -41.90
CA LEU A 1130 -31.87 -7.81 -41.01
C LEU A 1130 -30.35 -7.64 -41.08
N PRO A 1131 -29.85 -6.40 -41.22
CA PRO A 1131 -28.41 -6.15 -41.25
C PRO A 1131 -27.73 -6.58 -39.94
N LYS A 1132 -26.72 -7.45 -40.04
CA LYS A 1132 -25.89 -7.90 -38.90
C LYS A 1132 -24.40 -7.73 -39.21
N LEU A 1133 -23.62 -7.34 -38.21
CA LEU A 1133 -22.16 -7.37 -38.23
C LEU A 1133 -21.70 -8.84 -38.11
N GLY A 1134 -20.56 -9.23 -38.68
CA GLY A 1134 -20.10 -10.64 -38.51
C GLY A 1134 -19.59 -11.00 -37.11
N SER A 1135 -19.70 -10.08 -36.15
CA SER A 1135 -19.67 -10.38 -34.70
C SER A 1135 -20.99 -10.98 -34.18
N GLY A 1136 -22.05 -11.03 -34.99
CA GLY A 1136 -23.40 -11.44 -34.64
C GLY A 1136 -24.34 -10.30 -34.24
N LYS A 1137 -23.82 -9.09 -33.98
CA LYS A 1137 -24.61 -7.92 -33.53
C LYS A 1137 -25.42 -7.28 -34.65
N ALA A 1138 -26.52 -6.60 -34.30
CA ALA A 1138 -27.27 -5.73 -35.20
C ALA A 1138 -26.40 -4.63 -35.83
N ASP A 1139 -26.49 -4.44 -37.15
CA ASP A 1139 -25.84 -3.35 -37.88
C ASP A 1139 -26.81 -2.17 -38.06
N ILE A 1140 -26.91 -1.36 -37.01
CA ILE A 1140 -27.82 -0.22 -36.92
C ILE A 1140 -27.55 0.83 -38.01
N ALA A 1141 -26.28 0.99 -38.43
CA ALA A 1141 -25.92 1.98 -39.45
C ALA A 1141 -26.51 1.57 -40.81
N SER A 1142 -26.32 0.31 -41.20
CA SER A 1142 -26.90 -0.24 -42.43
C SER A 1142 -28.43 -0.26 -42.36
N ALA A 1143 -29.02 -0.62 -41.22
CA ALA A 1143 -30.48 -0.60 -41.03
C ALA A 1143 -31.08 0.81 -41.12
N LYS A 1144 -30.43 1.82 -40.54
CA LYS A 1144 -30.86 3.21 -40.65
C LYS A 1144 -30.75 3.72 -42.09
N LYS A 1145 -29.70 3.33 -42.82
CA LYS A 1145 -29.55 3.64 -44.24
C LYS A 1145 -30.69 3.03 -45.07
N LEU A 1146 -31.02 1.76 -44.85
CA LEU A 1146 -32.16 1.09 -45.50
C LEU A 1146 -33.47 1.84 -45.21
N ALA A 1147 -33.74 2.16 -43.93
CA ALA A 1147 -34.95 2.90 -43.55
C ALA A 1147 -35.03 4.29 -44.22
N LEU A 1148 -33.90 5.00 -44.36
CA LEU A 1148 -33.86 6.29 -45.05
C LEU A 1148 -34.09 6.14 -46.57
N THR A 1149 -33.51 5.13 -47.22
CA THR A 1149 -33.68 4.89 -48.66
C THR A 1149 -35.13 4.51 -48.98
N SER A 1150 -35.71 3.58 -48.22
CA SER A 1150 -37.11 3.17 -48.40
C SER A 1150 -38.11 4.27 -48.06
N ALA A 1151 -37.79 5.18 -47.12
CA ALA A 1151 -38.61 6.35 -46.83
C ALA A 1151 -38.62 7.37 -48.00
N VAL A 1152 -37.50 7.50 -48.73
CA VAL A 1152 -37.41 8.36 -49.93
C VAL A 1152 -38.19 7.78 -51.10
N GLU A 1153 -38.14 6.45 -51.30
CA GLU A 1153 -38.89 5.75 -52.35
C GLU A 1153 -40.42 5.81 -52.10
N ALA A 1154 -40.86 5.73 -50.85
CA ALA A 1154 -42.27 5.92 -50.48
C ALA A 1154 -42.76 7.36 -50.72
N SER A 1155 -41.91 8.38 -50.49
CA SER A 1155 -42.25 9.78 -50.76
C SER A 1155 -42.18 10.21 -52.23
N ALA A 1156 -41.57 9.39 -53.09
CA ALA A 1156 -41.52 9.61 -54.54
C ALA A 1156 -42.64 8.87 -55.31
N SER A 1157 -43.43 8.06 -54.59
CA SER A 1157 -44.58 7.31 -55.11
C SER A 1157 -45.93 7.83 -54.59
N GLU A 1158 -45.92 8.83 -53.70
CA GLU A 1158 -47.02 9.77 -53.44
C GLU A 1158 -46.88 11.03 -54.31
#